data_AF-A0A947IZD7-F1
#
_entry.id   AF-A0A947IZD7-F1
#
_cell.length_a   1.000
_cell.length_b   1.000
_cell.length_c   1.000
_cell.angle_alpha   90.00
_cell.angle_beta   90.00
_cell.angle_gamma   90.00
#
_symmetry.space_group_name_H-M   'P 1'
#
loop_
_entity.id
_entity.type
_entity.pdbx_description
1 polymer ?
#
loop_
_entity_poly.entity_id
_entity_poly.type
_entity_poly.pdbx_seq_one_letter_code
_entity_poly.pdbx_strand_id
1 'polypeptide(L)'
;MITAAKYGSIGQKTRAWLISLLSLVFLGFACHAQAQEGAITSSLSLSQEEAEWLAAHPVIRLGIDSNYGPYSFVDENGQLQGVVRDFLTHIERTLNLRFEIVSNLNWPQLMEAVQQHRIDAVATVVHLPEREAFLEFSRIYLPTPLVIMTRKDARQMRSLDELPVLRMALVEGYSSSKQLIALYPAIRPSYVTTPLDGLRAVASGMADGYVGVLGVNTFLASQYGIANLKVNAAFDMEDNGQRFGVRKDWPQLARLLDKALAAIPTKQRTQIWQHWIPMHADEIQRLSQPTLASRLFPWLLGLISMGLLGYIVMLLWNHQLKQQLSRRKAIMEQAQTIAHLGDWSIDIASGHIQWSNELFRIAGRSPTELDWPTLRGWIHPDARITHEDYLSRLEKLLPGEQLPPLLSHLLRPDGSSRWIEINCATDFDAQGKPHRYYGTALDITERKLAEEALLESETRLRVFIEHAPAALAMFDHEMHYLAASRRWLTDYGLEDSDIIGRSHYEIFPEISEHWKTIHRRGLAGEVVQASEDRFERANGTVQWLRWEMRPWHAADGAVGGIVIFSEDITERKLAGLALLESEARYRSLLEMAPFPAVLSRLRDGILLYGNHRAEIQYGISREQGIGQPADRFYKDPEQRNHFIELLRKDGRVDDLEVLMAAMDGHIFWALVSASIVDFEGEPAIFAAINDISARKHMEDEVRQLNTELEQRVKLRTTELATANKELETFTYSVSHDLKAPLRGIDGYSRLLQEQYQGQLDEEGRLFLSNVRLGVEQMDALIEDLLAYSRMERRSLTGQSVNLARLVADILDERRTDIDARGMIVEIQGLQELTARADPEGLAMVLRNLLDNALKFTRDSHPPTLTIRGTSAEKSVILELHDNGIGFDMQFHDRIFDIFQRLLRAEDYPGTGVGLAIVRKAMQRMGGRVWAESAPGQGATFNLEIPR
;
A
#
# COMPACT_ATOMS: atom_id res chain seq x y z
N MET A 1 -15.23 -19.75 64.52
CA MET A 1 -14.27 -18.64 64.41
C MET A 1 -12.87 -19.19 64.62
N ILE A 2 -11.92 -18.72 63.80
CA ILE A 2 -10.47 -19.03 63.81
C ILE A 2 -10.11 -20.43 63.30
N THR A 3 -10.16 -20.58 61.97
CA THR A 3 -9.03 -21.02 61.11
C THR A 3 -9.47 -20.95 59.64
N ALA A 4 -9.87 -19.75 59.23
CA ALA A 4 -9.91 -19.33 57.84
C ALA A 4 -8.51 -18.81 57.49
N ALA A 5 -7.62 -19.67 57.00
CA ALA A 5 -6.37 -19.30 56.30
C ALA A 5 -5.53 -20.56 56.04
N LYS A 6 -5.62 -21.18 54.85
CA LYS A 6 -4.43 -21.75 54.19
C LYS A 6 -4.53 -22.32 52.76
N TYR A 7 -5.70 -22.47 52.13
CA TYR A 7 -5.75 -23.10 50.79
C TYR A 7 -6.38 -22.25 49.67
N GLY A 8 -6.28 -20.92 49.78
CA GLY A 8 -6.61 -19.98 48.71
C GLY A 8 -5.48 -19.66 47.72
N SER A 9 -4.32 -20.31 47.78
CA SER A 9 -3.09 -19.78 47.13
C SER A 9 -2.59 -20.51 45.88
N ILE A 10 -3.21 -21.61 45.44
CA ILE A 10 -2.70 -22.41 44.30
C ILE A 10 -3.48 -22.12 42.99
N GLY A 11 -4.82 -21.97 43.05
CA GLY A 11 -5.65 -21.65 41.87
C GLY A 11 -5.52 -20.21 41.35
N GLN A 12 -5.03 -19.28 42.17
CA GLN A 12 -4.64 -17.95 41.71
C GLN A 12 -3.32 -17.95 40.93
N LYS A 13 -2.39 -18.88 41.22
CA LYS A 13 -1.07 -18.93 40.56
C LYS A 13 -1.14 -19.49 39.14
N THR A 14 -1.99 -20.46 38.85
CA THR A 14 -2.13 -21.04 37.50
C THR A 14 -2.99 -20.19 36.56
N ARG A 15 -4.04 -19.54 37.06
CA ARG A 15 -4.76 -18.48 36.31
C ARG A 15 -3.85 -17.29 36.03
N ALA A 16 -3.00 -16.89 36.98
CA ALA A 16 -2.00 -15.87 36.74
C ALA A 16 -0.94 -16.31 35.73
N TRP A 17 -0.52 -17.59 35.67
CA TRP A 17 0.46 -18.08 34.70
C TRP A 17 -0.07 -18.14 33.26
N LEU A 18 -1.32 -18.59 33.04
CA LEU A 18 -1.94 -18.62 31.71
C LEU A 18 -2.34 -17.23 31.21
N ILE A 19 -2.84 -16.38 32.11
CA ILE A 19 -3.04 -14.95 31.81
C ILE A 19 -1.68 -14.30 31.55
N SER A 20 -0.60 -14.62 32.30
CA SER A 20 0.75 -14.08 32.05
C SER A 20 1.38 -14.60 30.76
N LEU A 21 1.11 -15.85 30.33
CA LEU A 21 1.64 -16.41 29.09
C LEU A 21 0.94 -15.80 27.86
N LEU A 22 -0.38 -15.62 27.93
CA LEU A 22 -1.16 -14.91 26.90
C LEU A 22 -0.86 -13.40 26.91
N SER A 23 -0.59 -12.83 28.09
CA SER A 23 -0.11 -11.45 28.24
C SER A 23 1.32 -11.28 27.75
N LEU A 24 2.21 -12.27 27.86
CA LEU A 24 3.58 -12.23 27.36
C LEU A 24 3.63 -12.34 25.82
N VAL A 25 2.71 -13.10 25.23
CA VAL A 25 2.53 -13.15 23.77
C VAL A 25 1.90 -11.85 23.25
N PHE A 26 0.99 -11.21 24.01
CA PHE A 26 0.44 -9.90 23.64
C PHE A 26 1.36 -8.70 23.97
N LEU A 27 2.15 -8.74 25.06
CA LEU A 27 3.15 -7.72 25.37
C LEU A 27 4.38 -7.81 24.44
N GLY A 28 4.71 -9.01 23.95
CA GLY A 28 5.72 -9.19 22.90
C GLY A 28 5.34 -8.53 21.57
N PHE A 29 4.03 -8.42 21.28
CA PHE A 29 3.52 -7.72 20.10
C PHE A 29 3.16 -6.24 20.35
N ALA A 30 2.82 -5.86 21.59
CA ALA A 30 2.52 -4.47 21.94
C ALA A 30 3.77 -3.59 22.15
N CYS A 31 4.97 -4.17 22.32
CA CYS A 31 6.21 -3.41 22.46
C CYS A 31 6.94 -3.09 21.13
N HIS A 32 6.32 -3.33 19.97
CA HIS A 32 6.90 -2.98 18.67
C HIS A 32 6.11 -1.95 17.86
N ALA A 33 5.07 -1.35 18.46
CA ALA A 33 4.21 -0.36 17.77
C ALA A 33 3.84 0.81 18.69
N GLN A 34 4.80 1.36 19.43
CA GLN A 34 4.62 2.66 20.08
C GLN A 34 5.97 3.34 20.34
N ALA A 35 6.60 3.79 19.25
CA ALA A 35 7.65 4.79 19.32
C ALA A 35 7.66 5.61 18.03
N GLN A 36 6.71 6.55 17.91
CA GLN A 36 6.94 7.87 17.31
C GLN A 36 5.63 8.65 17.26
N GLU A 37 5.52 9.64 18.14
CA GLU A 37 5.10 11.03 17.86
C GLU A 37 4.67 11.69 19.18
N GLY A 38 5.66 11.87 20.06
CA GLY A 38 5.60 12.88 21.10
C GLY A 38 6.53 14.01 20.67
N ALA A 39 5.98 15.12 20.20
CA ALA A 39 6.71 16.36 20.01
C ALA A 39 7.16 16.88 21.39
N ILE A 40 8.34 16.48 21.82
CA ILE A 40 9.04 17.08 22.96
C ILE A 40 10.01 18.10 22.36
N THR A 41 9.71 19.39 22.52
CA THR A 41 10.73 20.45 22.47
C THR A 41 11.67 20.24 23.65
N SER A 42 12.60 19.31 23.51
CA SER A 42 13.62 19.05 24.53
C SER A 42 14.69 20.12 24.42
N SER A 43 14.87 20.89 25.49
CA SER A 43 16.13 21.59 25.71
C SER A 43 17.24 20.54 25.76
N LEU A 44 18.29 20.73 24.95
CA LEU A 44 19.42 19.82 24.87
C LEU A 44 20.06 19.67 26.28
N SER A 45 19.93 18.48 26.89
CA SER A 45 20.54 18.20 28.19
C SER A 45 22.00 17.77 28.02
N LEU A 46 22.91 18.65 28.38
CA LEU A 46 24.35 18.38 28.43
C LEU A 46 24.76 17.90 29.82
N SER A 47 25.62 16.89 29.89
CA SER A 47 26.30 16.53 31.14
C SER A 47 27.32 17.61 31.52
N GLN A 48 27.72 17.65 32.79
CA GLN A 48 28.73 18.60 33.27
C GLN A 48 30.07 18.46 32.50
N GLU A 49 30.51 17.23 32.25
CA GLU A 49 31.73 16.93 31.48
C GLU A 49 31.65 17.45 30.04
N GLU A 50 30.50 17.29 29.39
CA GLU A 50 30.27 17.78 28.03
C GLU A 50 30.24 19.31 27.95
N ALA A 51 29.64 19.98 28.94
CA ALA A 51 29.61 21.43 29.02
C ALA A 51 31.00 22.02 29.26
N GLU A 52 31.79 21.41 30.16
CA GLU A 52 33.19 21.78 30.39
C GLU A 52 34.06 21.55 29.15
N TRP A 53 33.84 20.44 28.43
CA TRP A 53 34.54 20.15 27.19
C TRP A 53 34.24 21.17 26.09
N LEU A 54 32.98 21.56 25.91
CA LEU A 54 32.56 22.59 24.95
C LEU A 54 33.16 23.96 25.29
N ALA A 55 33.21 24.32 26.58
CA ALA A 55 33.83 25.56 27.02
C ALA A 55 35.34 25.59 26.73
N ALA A 56 36.01 24.43 26.80
CA ALA A 56 37.42 24.29 26.45
C ALA A 56 37.70 24.26 24.94
N HIS A 57 36.71 23.90 24.11
CA HIS A 57 36.85 23.73 22.65
C HIS A 57 35.79 24.53 21.87
N PRO A 58 35.81 25.88 21.94
CA PRO A 58 34.80 26.72 21.30
C PRO A 58 34.91 26.76 19.77
N VAL A 59 36.04 26.33 19.20
CA VAL A 59 36.31 26.33 17.75
C VAL A 59 36.76 24.92 17.32
N ILE A 60 36.10 24.37 16.31
CA ILE A 60 36.41 23.04 15.75
C ILE A 60 36.81 23.20 14.28
N ARG A 61 38.01 22.73 13.90
CA ARG A 61 38.46 22.76 12.50
C ARG A 61 37.84 21.60 11.75
N LEU A 62 36.93 21.88 10.82
CA LEU A 62 36.16 20.89 10.10
C LEU A 62 36.59 20.83 8.64
N GLY A 63 37.14 19.69 8.25
CA GLY A 63 37.44 19.37 6.86
C GLY A 63 36.18 19.03 6.07
N ILE A 64 36.07 19.58 4.87
CA ILE A 64 34.98 19.27 3.93
C ILE A 64 35.54 18.84 2.59
N ASP A 65 34.83 17.96 1.89
CA ASP A 65 35.04 17.77 0.45
C ASP A 65 34.34 18.91 -0.30
N SER A 66 35.08 19.70 -1.08
CA SER A 66 34.57 20.86 -1.81
C SER A 66 33.87 20.50 -3.12
N ASN A 67 34.01 19.26 -3.59
CA ASN A 67 33.51 18.82 -4.90
C ASN A 67 32.31 17.86 -4.79
N TYR A 68 31.64 17.83 -3.63
CA TYR A 68 30.59 16.88 -3.30
C TYR A 68 29.18 17.51 -3.26
N GLY A 69 28.86 18.32 -4.28
CA GLY A 69 27.54 18.94 -4.44
C GLY A 69 26.43 17.90 -4.69
N PRO A 70 25.20 18.10 -4.16
CA PRO A 70 24.71 19.27 -3.43
C PRO A 70 24.94 19.19 -1.91
N TYR A 71 25.66 18.18 -1.43
CA TYR A 71 25.84 17.94 0.00
C TYR A 71 26.88 18.87 0.62
N SER A 72 28.05 19.00 0.00
CA SER A 72 29.15 19.84 0.45
C SER A 72 29.90 20.39 -0.76
N PHE A 73 29.87 21.70 -0.95
CA PHE A 73 30.65 22.38 -1.99
C PHE A 73 30.95 23.82 -1.57
N VAL A 74 31.82 24.52 -2.30
CA VAL A 74 32.12 25.93 -2.04
C VAL A 74 31.64 26.81 -3.17
N ASP A 75 31.20 28.03 -2.84
CA ASP A 75 30.89 29.05 -3.83
C ASP A 75 32.15 29.75 -4.39
N GLU A 76 31.97 30.69 -5.32
CA GLU A 76 33.06 31.47 -5.93
C GLU A 76 33.89 32.27 -4.92
N ASN A 77 33.33 32.54 -3.73
CA ASN A 77 34.00 33.23 -2.63
C ASN A 77 34.68 32.27 -1.65
N GLY A 78 34.65 30.96 -1.93
CA GLY A 78 35.23 29.91 -1.08
C GLY A 78 34.41 29.57 0.16
N GLN A 79 33.16 30.03 0.28
CA GLN A 79 32.28 29.72 1.41
C GLN A 79 31.56 28.39 1.21
N LEU A 80 31.41 27.61 2.28
CA LEU A 80 30.70 26.33 2.28
C LEU A 80 29.20 26.52 1.99
N GLN A 81 28.74 25.83 0.97
CA GLN A 81 27.35 25.70 0.53
C GLN A 81 26.93 24.23 0.54
N GLY A 82 25.61 24.00 0.48
CA GLY A 82 25.03 22.66 0.45
C GLY A 82 24.45 22.21 1.78
N VAL A 83 23.94 20.97 1.78
CA VAL A 83 23.22 20.38 2.92
C VAL A 83 24.02 20.44 4.22
N VAL A 84 25.34 20.23 4.15
CA VAL A 84 26.24 20.29 5.32
C VAL A 84 26.20 21.67 5.98
N ARG A 85 26.17 22.77 5.23
CA ARG A 85 26.13 24.14 5.81
C ARG A 85 24.91 24.35 6.69
N ASP A 86 23.75 23.86 6.25
CA ASP A 86 22.50 24.02 6.98
C ASP A 86 22.52 23.23 8.29
N PHE A 87 22.97 21.97 8.26
CA PHE A 87 23.16 21.19 9.48
C PHE A 87 24.17 21.82 10.43
N LEU A 88 25.31 22.31 9.93
CA LEU A 88 26.32 22.98 10.76
C LEU A 88 25.76 24.24 11.42
N THR A 89 24.97 25.04 10.71
CA THR A 89 24.34 26.25 11.27
C THR A 89 23.48 25.92 12.49
N HIS A 90 22.76 24.80 12.46
CA HIS A 90 21.95 24.34 13.59
C HIS A 90 22.82 23.80 14.73
N ILE A 91 23.85 23.03 14.41
CA ILE A 91 24.78 22.49 15.40
C ILE A 91 25.53 23.62 16.14
N GLU A 92 26.03 24.63 15.41
CA GLU A 92 26.70 25.82 15.95
C GLU A 92 25.80 26.54 16.97
N ARG A 93 24.53 26.76 16.62
CA ARG A 93 23.55 27.39 17.52
C ARG A 93 23.19 26.53 18.73
N THR A 94 23.12 25.22 18.54
CA THR A 94 22.66 24.28 19.57
C THR A 94 23.74 23.98 20.61
N LEU A 95 25.00 23.84 20.16
CA LEU A 95 26.14 23.54 21.03
C LEU A 95 26.94 24.80 21.43
N ASN A 96 26.58 25.97 20.89
CA ASN A 96 27.30 27.24 21.10
C ASN A 96 28.81 27.13 20.81
N LEU A 97 29.14 26.53 19.65
CA LEU A 97 30.49 26.40 19.12
C LEU A 97 30.57 26.98 17.71
N ARG A 98 31.79 27.14 17.18
CA ARG A 98 32.02 27.61 15.81
C ARG A 98 32.84 26.60 15.02
N PHE A 99 32.44 26.32 13.79
CA PHE A 99 33.27 25.54 12.87
C PHE A 99 34.18 26.46 12.04
N GLU A 100 35.47 26.12 12.00
CA GLU A 100 36.43 26.68 11.04
C GLU A 100 36.54 25.71 9.86
N ILE A 101 36.02 26.12 8.70
CA ILE A 101 35.93 25.25 7.53
C ILE A 101 37.27 25.19 6.79
N VAL A 102 37.78 23.97 6.59
CA VAL A 102 38.97 23.70 5.79
C VAL A 102 38.53 23.02 4.48
N SER A 103 38.59 23.76 3.37
CA SER A 103 38.03 23.38 2.07
C SER A 103 39.08 23.22 0.96
N ASN A 104 40.34 23.54 1.21
CA ASN A 104 41.42 23.54 0.23
C ASN A 104 42.22 22.22 0.14
N LEU A 105 41.64 21.11 0.62
CA LEU A 105 42.28 19.79 0.69
C LEU A 105 41.48 18.79 -0.15
N ASN A 106 42.17 17.98 -0.94
CA ASN A 106 41.54 16.83 -1.62
C ASN A 106 41.32 15.66 -0.65
N TRP A 107 40.58 14.62 -1.07
CA TRP A 107 40.19 13.52 -0.19
C TRP A 107 41.37 12.81 0.52
N PRO A 108 42.47 12.41 -0.16
CA PRO A 108 43.65 11.89 0.51
C PRO A 108 44.27 12.87 1.53
N GLN A 109 44.37 14.15 1.18
CA GLN A 109 44.91 15.19 2.06
C GLN A 109 44.01 15.44 3.28
N LEU A 110 42.69 15.32 3.16
CA LEU A 110 41.73 15.37 4.28
C LEU A 110 41.98 14.25 5.28
N MET A 111 42.14 13.02 4.79
CA MET A 111 42.40 11.85 5.66
C MET A 111 43.75 11.97 6.36
N GLU A 112 44.78 12.45 5.65
CA GLU A 112 46.09 12.71 6.25
C GLU A 112 46.02 13.85 7.29
N ALA A 113 45.29 14.93 6.98
CA ALA A 113 45.16 16.08 7.87
C ALA A 113 44.46 15.73 9.19
N VAL A 114 43.42 14.89 9.16
CA VAL A 114 42.74 14.45 10.40
C VAL A 114 43.60 13.46 11.19
N GLN A 115 44.34 12.57 10.52
CA GLN A 115 45.31 11.68 11.21
C GLN A 115 46.45 12.45 11.89
N GLN A 116 46.90 13.55 11.28
CA GLN A 116 47.94 14.42 11.83
C GLN A 116 47.39 15.50 12.77
N HIS A 117 46.08 15.48 13.09
CA HIS A 117 45.39 16.46 13.93
C HIS A 117 45.52 17.93 13.42
N ARG A 118 45.75 18.12 12.11
CA ARG A 118 45.67 19.43 11.44
C ARG A 118 44.23 19.92 11.30
N ILE A 119 43.28 18.99 11.25
CA ILE A 119 41.83 19.22 11.37
C ILE A 119 41.28 18.31 12.46
N ASP A 120 40.16 18.69 13.05
CA ASP A 120 39.59 18.02 14.22
C ASP A 120 38.45 17.07 13.85
N ALA A 121 37.73 17.36 12.75
CA ALA A 121 36.67 16.51 12.22
C ALA A 121 36.54 16.62 10.70
N VAL A 122 35.85 15.67 10.08
CA VAL A 122 35.48 15.64 8.65
C VAL A 122 33.97 15.52 8.54
N ALA A 123 33.33 16.34 7.70
CA ALA A 123 31.87 16.43 7.63
C ALA A 123 31.20 15.24 6.92
N THR A 124 31.77 14.79 5.80
CA THR A 124 31.15 13.78 4.93
C THR A 124 32.06 12.58 4.78
N VAL A 125 32.01 11.65 5.75
CA VAL A 125 32.77 10.41 5.69
C VAL A 125 31.89 9.18 5.84
N VAL A 126 32.17 8.16 5.03
CA VAL A 126 31.58 6.82 5.15
C VAL A 126 32.40 5.98 6.12
N HIS A 127 31.70 5.25 6.99
CA HIS A 127 32.31 4.32 7.93
C HIS A 127 32.99 3.17 7.20
N LEU A 128 34.30 3.04 7.34
CA LEU A 128 35.09 1.91 6.83
C LEU A 128 35.99 1.40 7.96
N PRO A 129 36.20 0.07 8.08
CA PRO A 129 37.05 -0.51 9.13
C PRO A 129 38.46 0.09 9.19
N GLU A 130 39.05 0.43 8.04
CA GLU A 130 40.38 1.05 7.95
C GLU A 130 40.42 2.47 8.57
N ARG A 131 39.28 3.18 8.60
CA ARG A 131 39.17 4.56 9.10
C ARG A 131 38.81 4.61 10.59
N GLU A 132 38.05 3.62 11.06
CA GLU A 132 37.73 3.44 12.48
C GLU A 132 38.99 3.33 13.35
N ALA A 133 40.11 2.92 12.77
CA ALA A 133 41.40 2.91 13.45
C ALA A 133 41.79 4.28 14.04
N PHE A 134 41.44 5.39 13.38
CA PHE A 134 41.85 6.76 13.76
C PHE A 134 40.72 7.79 13.81
N LEU A 135 39.48 7.41 13.45
CA LEU A 135 38.29 8.24 13.59
C LEU A 135 37.26 7.61 14.54
N GLU A 136 36.62 8.46 15.33
CA GLU A 136 35.35 8.19 15.99
C GLU A 136 34.22 8.74 15.10
N PHE A 137 33.17 7.97 14.89
CA PHE A 137 32.09 8.33 13.97
C PHE A 137 30.80 8.72 14.70
N SER A 138 30.14 9.76 14.20
CA SER A 138 28.75 10.04 14.55
C SER A 138 27.80 8.99 13.94
N ARG A 139 26.52 9.03 14.32
CA ARG A 139 25.45 8.36 13.57
C ARG A 139 25.31 8.96 12.17
N ILE A 140 24.66 8.20 11.27
CA ILE A 140 24.31 8.70 9.94
C ILE A 140 23.39 9.90 10.11
N TYR A 141 23.81 11.06 9.62
CA TYR A 141 23.01 12.28 9.61
C TYR A 141 22.56 12.69 8.20
N LEU A 142 23.27 12.17 7.20
CA LEU A 142 23.06 12.40 5.78
C LEU A 142 22.92 11.04 5.08
N PRO A 143 21.71 10.47 4.95
CA PRO A 143 21.51 9.24 4.19
C PRO A 143 21.90 9.47 2.72
N THR A 144 22.71 8.61 2.12
CA THR A 144 23.16 8.78 0.73
C THR A 144 22.89 7.51 -0.06
N PRO A 145 21.63 7.23 -0.42
CA PRO A 145 21.26 6.00 -1.11
C PRO A 145 22.04 5.85 -2.42
N LEU A 146 22.63 4.68 -2.62
CA LEU A 146 23.34 4.30 -3.83
C LEU A 146 22.38 3.68 -4.83
N VAL A 147 22.48 4.17 -6.06
CA VAL A 147 21.66 3.72 -7.18
C VAL A 147 22.53 3.41 -8.38
N ILE A 148 21.99 2.58 -9.26
CA ILE A 148 22.56 2.33 -10.57
C ILE A 148 21.84 3.20 -11.59
N MET A 149 22.58 4.13 -12.19
CA MET A 149 22.14 4.98 -13.29
C MET A 149 22.40 4.29 -14.63
N THR A 150 21.42 4.30 -15.53
CA THR A 150 21.59 3.87 -16.93
C THR A 150 20.98 4.90 -17.87
N ARG A 151 21.18 4.73 -19.18
CA ARG A 151 20.42 5.49 -20.19
C ARG A 151 18.91 5.18 -20.10
N LYS A 152 18.06 6.12 -20.52
CA LYS A 152 16.59 6.00 -20.46
C LYS A 152 16.05 4.82 -21.26
N ASP A 153 16.67 4.53 -22.40
CA ASP A 153 16.36 3.43 -23.33
C ASP A 153 16.83 2.04 -22.85
N ALA A 154 17.71 1.98 -21.84
CA ALA A 154 18.15 0.71 -21.28
C ALA A 154 17.01 -0.04 -20.58
N ARG A 155 17.03 -1.38 -20.66
CA ARG A 155 16.04 -2.24 -20.01
C ARG A 155 16.07 -2.07 -18.48
N GLN A 156 14.90 -2.11 -17.85
CA GLN A 156 14.77 -2.15 -16.39
C GLN A 156 15.35 -3.46 -15.84
N MET A 157 16.31 -3.36 -14.92
CA MET A 157 16.92 -4.52 -14.26
C MET A 157 15.92 -5.18 -13.31
N ARG A 158 15.90 -6.52 -13.29
CA ARG A 158 15.04 -7.32 -12.40
C ARG A 158 15.79 -7.76 -11.14
N SER A 159 17.10 -7.94 -11.26
CA SER A 159 18.01 -8.28 -10.15
C SER A 159 19.36 -7.60 -10.36
N LEU A 160 20.10 -7.42 -9.27
CA LEU A 160 21.51 -7.00 -9.30
C LEU A 160 22.45 -8.08 -9.88
N ASP A 161 21.97 -9.31 -10.05
CA ASP A 161 22.70 -10.39 -10.74
C ASP A 161 23.00 -10.10 -12.22
N GLU A 162 22.34 -9.09 -12.80
CA GLU A 162 22.57 -8.64 -14.18
C GLU A 162 23.82 -7.75 -14.33
N LEU A 163 24.38 -7.24 -13.21
CA LEU A 163 25.54 -6.34 -13.17
C LEU A 163 26.81 -6.87 -13.88
N PRO A 164 27.20 -8.16 -13.77
CA PRO A 164 28.44 -8.66 -14.37
C PRO A 164 28.48 -8.57 -15.91
N VAL A 165 27.31 -8.45 -16.56
CA VAL A 165 27.19 -8.34 -18.02
C VAL A 165 27.40 -6.90 -18.49
N LEU A 166 27.23 -5.91 -17.61
CA LEU A 166 27.29 -4.49 -17.92
C LEU A 166 28.70 -3.92 -17.74
N ARG A 167 29.08 -2.97 -18.60
CA ARG A 167 30.25 -2.11 -18.36
C ARG A 167 29.86 -1.01 -17.38
N MET A 168 30.42 -1.06 -16.18
CA MET A 168 30.07 -0.15 -15.09
C MET A 168 31.11 0.96 -14.97
N ALA A 169 30.70 2.22 -15.11
CA ALA A 169 31.54 3.35 -14.77
C ALA A 169 31.72 3.44 -13.25
N LEU A 170 32.96 3.57 -12.78
CA LEU A 170 33.32 3.62 -11.35
C LEU A 170 34.29 4.77 -11.08
N VAL A 171 34.02 5.60 -10.07
CA VAL A 171 34.94 6.67 -9.68
C VAL A 171 36.11 6.09 -8.89
N GLU A 172 37.33 6.41 -9.28
CA GLU A 172 38.54 5.92 -8.60
C GLU A 172 38.60 6.40 -7.14
N GLY A 173 38.92 5.48 -6.21
CA GLY A 173 39.05 5.80 -4.77
C GLY A 173 37.74 5.93 -3.98
N TYR A 174 36.57 5.99 -4.64
CA TYR A 174 35.27 6.12 -3.95
C TYR A 174 34.88 4.83 -3.22
N SER A 175 34.23 4.97 -2.06
CA SER A 175 33.77 3.83 -1.26
C SER A 175 32.72 2.98 -2.00
N SER A 176 31.81 3.62 -2.74
CA SER A 176 30.81 2.95 -3.56
C SER A 176 31.44 2.05 -4.63
N SER A 177 32.51 2.52 -5.28
CA SER A 177 33.26 1.74 -6.27
C SER A 177 33.93 0.52 -5.63
N LYS A 178 34.55 0.69 -4.46
CA LYS A 178 35.17 -0.42 -3.71
C LYS A 178 34.12 -1.45 -3.27
N GLN A 179 32.97 -1.00 -2.77
CA GLN A 179 31.87 -1.86 -2.31
C GLN A 179 31.28 -2.67 -3.48
N LEU A 180 31.06 -2.05 -4.64
CA LEU A 180 30.56 -2.74 -5.83
C LEU A 180 31.52 -3.85 -6.29
N ILE A 181 32.82 -3.56 -6.35
CA ILE A 181 33.84 -4.54 -6.77
C ILE A 181 33.93 -5.70 -5.77
N ALA A 182 33.83 -5.41 -4.47
CA ALA A 182 33.89 -6.44 -3.43
C ALA A 182 32.69 -7.40 -3.49
N LEU A 183 31.48 -6.88 -3.75
CA LEU A 183 30.26 -7.68 -3.85
C LEU A 183 30.14 -8.41 -5.20
N TYR A 184 30.62 -7.79 -6.29
CA TYR A 184 30.54 -8.33 -7.64
C TYR A 184 31.92 -8.32 -8.34
N PRO A 185 32.81 -9.28 -8.04
CA PRO A 185 34.15 -9.32 -8.61
C PRO A 185 34.19 -9.50 -10.13
N ALA A 186 33.11 -10.01 -10.72
CA ALA A 186 33.00 -10.35 -12.15
C ALA A 186 32.52 -9.19 -13.04
N ILE A 187 32.30 -7.99 -12.50
CA ILE A 187 31.88 -6.81 -13.28
C ILE A 187 32.98 -6.34 -14.24
N ARG A 188 32.58 -5.58 -15.27
CA ARG A 188 33.51 -4.92 -16.20
C ARG A 188 33.66 -3.45 -15.82
N PRO A 189 34.64 -3.07 -14.97
CA PRO A 189 34.78 -1.68 -14.53
C PRO A 189 35.36 -0.79 -15.63
N SER A 190 34.86 0.44 -15.71
CA SER A 190 35.43 1.55 -16.46
C SER A 190 35.73 2.68 -15.49
N TYR A 191 36.99 2.88 -15.14
CA TYR A 191 37.36 3.86 -14.11
C TYR A 191 37.32 5.28 -14.66
N VAL A 192 36.74 6.18 -13.87
CA VAL A 192 36.63 7.61 -14.16
C VAL A 192 37.13 8.42 -12.96
N THR A 193 37.49 9.68 -13.21
CA THR A 193 38.03 10.59 -12.19
C THR A 193 36.97 11.27 -11.33
N THR A 194 35.80 11.58 -11.90
CA THR A 194 34.75 12.33 -11.20
C THR A 194 33.36 11.69 -11.37
N PRO A 195 32.41 11.95 -10.45
CA PRO A 195 31.02 11.52 -10.62
C PRO A 195 30.39 12.04 -11.93
N LEU A 196 30.74 13.25 -12.37
CA LEU A 196 30.26 13.83 -13.62
C LEU A 196 30.78 13.06 -14.83
N ASP A 197 32.05 12.65 -14.81
CA ASP A 197 32.63 11.80 -15.87
C ASP A 197 31.93 10.44 -15.93
N GLY A 198 31.54 9.89 -14.78
CA GLY A 198 30.75 8.66 -14.69
C GLY A 198 29.38 8.79 -15.36
N LEU A 199 28.64 9.87 -15.06
CA LEU A 199 27.37 10.17 -15.71
C LEU A 199 27.53 10.40 -17.23
N ARG A 200 28.56 11.15 -17.64
CA ARG A 200 28.87 11.41 -19.06
C ARG A 200 29.24 10.12 -19.81
N ALA A 201 29.97 9.20 -19.17
CA ALA A 201 30.32 7.92 -19.75
C ALA A 201 29.07 7.07 -20.06
N VAL A 202 28.07 7.08 -19.17
CA VAL A 202 26.79 6.40 -19.43
C VAL A 202 25.96 7.15 -20.47
N ALA A 203 25.88 8.48 -20.38
CA ALA A 203 25.09 9.30 -21.29
C ALA A 203 25.58 9.20 -22.75
N SER A 204 26.88 9.04 -22.96
CA SER A 204 27.53 8.88 -24.27
C SER A 204 27.62 7.41 -24.75
N GLY A 205 27.25 6.44 -23.91
CA GLY A 205 27.33 5.01 -24.23
C GLY A 205 28.71 4.37 -24.10
N MET A 206 29.70 5.10 -23.54
CA MET A 206 31.01 4.53 -23.18
C MET A 206 30.91 3.51 -22.04
N ALA A 207 29.93 3.68 -21.14
CA ALA A 207 29.56 2.71 -20.11
C ALA A 207 28.05 2.38 -20.20
N ASP A 208 27.67 1.21 -19.73
CA ASP A 208 26.28 0.73 -19.75
C ASP A 208 25.53 1.14 -18.48
N GLY A 209 26.25 1.32 -17.36
CA GLY A 209 25.70 1.82 -16.10
C GLY A 209 26.74 2.53 -15.23
N TYR A 210 26.28 3.28 -14.23
CA TYR A 210 27.11 4.01 -13.27
C TYR A 210 26.52 3.85 -11.87
N VAL A 211 27.35 3.49 -10.88
CA VAL A 211 26.91 3.43 -9.47
C VAL A 211 27.28 4.73 -8.77
N GLY A 212 26.29 5.40 -8.18
CA GLY A 212 26.52 6.67 -7.52
C GLY A 212 25.43 7.04 -6.52
N VAL A 213 25.71 8.07 -5.72
CA VAL A 213 24.74 8.60 -4.76
C VAL A 213 23.63 9.31 -5.51
N LEU A 214 22.39 8.92 -5.23
CA LEU A 214 21.21 9.43 -5.92
C LEU A 214 21.15 10.97 -5.96
N GLY A 215 21.35 11.64 -4.83
CA GLY A 215 21.33 13.11 -4.77
C GLY A 215 22.43 13.78 -5.59
N VAL A 216 23.66 13.24 -5.57
CA VAL A 216 24.77 13.74 -6.40
C VAL A 216 24.44 13.56 -7.88
N ASN A 217 23.92 12.39 -8.23
CA ASN A 217 23.61 12.04 -9.62
C ASN A 217 22.53 12.96 -10.20
N THR A 218 21.44 13.17 -9.47
CA THR A 218 20.32 14.04 -9.90
C THR A 218 20.76 15.49 -9.98
N PHE A 219 21.53 15.97 -9.01
CA PHE A 219 22.05 17.34 -9.00
C PHE A 219 22.97 17.61 -10.19
N LEU A 220 24.00 16.78 -10.41
CA LEU A 220 24.93 16.93 -11.53
C LEU A 220 24.24 16.73 -12.88
N ALA A 221 23.33 15.75 -13.00
CA ALA A 221 22.58 15.57 -14.24
C ALA A 221 21.73 16.80 -14.57
N SER A 222 21.09 17.42 -13.57
CA SER A 222 20.32 18.66 -13.74
C SER A 222 21.22 19.84 -14.10
N GLN A 223 22.28 20.08 -13.31
CA GLN A 223 23.21 21.20 -13.48
C GLN A 223 23.90 21.21 -14.86
N TYR A 224 24.24 20.02 -15.37
CA TYR A 224 24.94 19.88 -16.66
C TYR A 224 24.01 19.44 -17.81
N GLY A 225 22.69 19.47 -17.63
CA GLY A 225 21.71 19.22 -18.69
C GLY A 225 21.68 17.79 -19.24
N ILE A 226 22.08 16.80 -18.45
CA ILE A 226 22.13 15.38 -18.84
C ILE A 226 20.74 14.74 -18.70
N ALA A 227 19.87 14.96 -19.68
CA ALA A 227 18.46 14.55 -19.63
C ALA A 227 18.20 13.09 -20.07
N ASN A 228 19.19 12.37 -20.60
CA ASN A 228 19.02 11.04 -21.19
C ASN A 228 19.29 9.86 -20.23
N LEU A 229 19.43 10.12 -18.93
CA LEU A 229 19.67 9.10 -17.90
C LEU A 229 18.42 8.82 -17.05
N LYS A 230 18.38 7.65 -16.40
CA LYS A 230 17.38 7.27 -15.38
C LYS A 230 18.02 6.45 -14.27
N VAL A 231 17.35 6.43 -13.11
CA VAL A 231 17.62 5.44 -12.06
C VAL A 231 17.06 4.09 -12.52
N ASN A 232 17.90 3.07 -12.58
CA ASN A 232 17.52 1.73 -13.04
C ASN A 232 17.29 0.77 -11.87
N ALA A 233 18.16 0.76 -10.86
CA ALA A 233 17.94 -0.05 -9.66
C ALA A 233 18.51 0.61 -8.40
N ALA A 234 17.91 0.25 -7.26
CA ALA A 234 18.51 0.45 -5.95
C ALA A 234 19.70 -0.49 -5.78
N PHE A 235 20.81 0.04 -5.25
CA PHE A 235 21.99 -0.76 -4.90
C PHE A 235 22.13 -0.89 -3.38
N ASP A 236 22.06 0.24 -2.66
CA ASP A 236 22.11 0.29 -1.20
C ASP A 236 21.30 1.50 -0.71
N MET A 237 20.16 1.24 -0.05
CA MET A 237 19.17 2.27 0.30
C MET A 237 19.14 2.62 1.78
N GLU A 238 19.59 1.73 2.66
CA GLU A 238 19.37 1.84 4.11
C GLU A 238 20.68 2.01 4.89
N ASP A 239 21.77 1.35 4.47
CA ASP A 239 23.02 1.30 5.26
C ASP A 239 24.04 2.35 4.82
N ASN A 240 23.94 2.87 3.59
CA ASN A 240 24.86 3.88 3.09
C ASN A 240 24.47 5.31 3.49
N GLY A 241 25.39 6.00 4.17
CA GLY A 241 25.18 7.36 4.65
C GLY A 241 26.46 8.03 5.16
N GLN A 242 26.46 9.36 5.11
CA GLN A 242 27.56 10.19 5.58
C GLN A 242 27.44 10.45 7.09
N ARG A 243 28.60 10.46 7.74
CA ARG A 243 28.79 10.69 9.17
C ARG A 243 29.83 11.80 9.35
N PHE A 244 29.80 12.44 10.51
CA PHE A 244 30.97 13.19 10.97
C PHE A 244 32.04 12.20 11.44
N GLY A 245 33.25 12.34 10.91
CA GLY A 245 34.42 11.61 11.36
C GLY A 245 35.27 12.51 12.22
N VAL A 246 35.31 12.27 13.52
CA VAL A 246 36.07 13.04 14.49
C VAL A 246 37.37 12.32 14.81
N ARG A 247 38.45 13.05 15.08
CA ARG A 247 39.69 12.43 15.61
C ARG A 247 39.39 11.55 16.84
N LYS A 248 39.99 10.36 16.87
CA LYS A 248 39.61 9.30 17.83
C LYS A 248 39.84 9.63 19.30
N ASP A 249 40.71 10.59 19.60
CA ASP A 249 40.97 11.07 20.95
C ASP A 249 39.95 12.12 21.45
N TRP A 250 39.01 12.56 20.60
CA TRP A 250 37.87 13.42 20.94
C TRP A 250 36.50 12.73 20.76
N PRO A 251 36.24 11.58 21.39
CA PRO A 251 34.95 10.88 21.25
C PRO A 251 33.77 11.68 21.83
N GLN A 252 34.03 12.65 22.73
CA GLN A 252 33.04 13.57 23.26
C GLN A 252 32.37 14.38 22.14
N LEU A 253 33.14 14.84 21.15
CA LEU A 253 32.61 15.64 20.05
C LEU A 253 31.67 14.82 19.16
N ALA A 254 31.99 13.56 18.86
CA ALA A 254 31.08 12.69 18.09
C ALA A 254 29.73 12.52 18.81
N ARG A 255 29.74 12.31 20.13
CA ARG A 255 28.51 12.22 20.95
C ARG A 255 27.73 13.54 21.01
N LEU A 256 28.43 14.67 21.11
CA LEU A 256 27.83 16.00 21.11
C LEU A 256 27.17 16.32 19.76
N LEU A 257 27.82 15.97 18.66
CA LEU A 257 27.24 16.09 17.31
C LEU A 257 25.97 15.23 17.18
N ASP A 258 25.98 13.99 17.67
CA ASP A 258 24.79 13.13 17.68
C ASP A 258 23.64 13.74 18.49
N LYS A 259 23.92 14.29 19.68
CA LYS A 259 22.91 14.97 20.51
C LYS A 259 22.34 16.20 19.79
N ALA A 260 23.19 17.03 19.19
CA ALA A 260 22.77 18.22 18.46
C ALA A 260 21.92 17.87 17.22
N LEU A 261 22.32 16.83 16.48
CA LEU A 261 21.57 16.33 15.33
C LEU A 261 20.22 15.73 15.74
N ALA A 262 20.16 15.01 16.85
CA ALA A 262 18.92 14.43 17.38
C ALA A 262 17.94 15.51 17.89
N ALA A 263 18.44 16.69 18.27
CA ALA A 263 17.60 17.82 18.68
C ALA A 263 16.93 18.54 17.49
N ILE A 264 17.36 18.29 16.24
CA ILE A 264 16.75 18.89 15.05
C ILE A 264 15.39 18.20 14.78
N PRO A 265 14.26 18.92 14.78
CA PRO A 265 12.95 18.34 14.52
C PRO A 265 12.88 17.66 13.13
N THR A 266 12.18 16.53 13.04
CA THR A 266 12.05 15.75 11.78
C THR A 266 11.57 16.61 10.61
N LYS A 267 10.58 17.48 10.84
CA LYS A 267 10.06 18.41 9.81
C LYS A 267 11.16 19.33 9.27
N GLN A 268 12.00 19.88 10.15
CA GLN A 268 13.09 20.76 9.76
C GLN A 268 14.22 20.01 9.04
N ARG A 269 14.53 18.79 9.49
CA ARG A 269 15.47 17.90 8.79
C ARG A 269 15.00 17.60 7.36
N THR A 270 13.71 17.35 7.17
CA THR A 270 13.11 17.15 5.85
C THR A 270 13.16 18.43 4.99
N GLN A 271 12.94 19.61 5.57
CA GLN A 271 13.04 20.89 4.86
C GLN A 271 14.46 21.17 4.35
N ILE A 272 15.49 20.94 5.18
CA ILE A 272 16.91 21.07 4.77
C ILE A 272 17.20 20.14 3.58
N TRP A 273 16.69 18.91 3.64
CA TRP A 273 16.83 17.94 2.56
C TRP A 273 16.14 18.38 1.26
N GLN A 274 14.89 18.82 1.34
CA GLN A 274 14.11 19.27 0.18
C GLN A 274 14.65 20.55 -0.44
N HIS A 275 15.33 21.41 0.33
CA HIS A 275 15.92 22.65 -0.18
C HIS A 275 17.00 22.40 -1.22
N TRP A 276 17.85 21.38 -1.00
CA TRP A 276 18.99 21.07 -1.86
C TRP A 276 18.74 19.91 -2.83
N ILE A 277 17.80 19.01 -2.51
CA ILE A 277 17.52 17.81 -3.29
C ILE A 277 16.00 17.75 -3.55
N PRO A 278 15.51 18.31 -4.66
CA PRO A 278 14.11 18.28 -5.03
C PRO A 278 13.74 16.89 -5.59
N MET A 279 13.49 15.93 -4.70
CA MET A 279 13.06 14.57 -5.04
C MET A 279 11.68 14.29 -4.42
N HIS A 280 10.77 13.67 -5.20
CA HIS A 280 9.49 13.19 -4.67
C HIS A 280 9.72 11.87 -3.90
N ALA A 281 9.26 11.80 -2.65
CA ALA A 281 9.40 10.62 -1.79
C ALA A 281 8.86 9.31 -2.42
N ASP A 282 7.89 9.43 -3.34
CA ASP A 282 7.24 8.33 -4.05
C ASP A 282 8.19 7.54 -4.97
N GLU A 283 9.22 8.17 -5.56
CA GLU A 283 10.17 7.47 -6.45
C GLU A 283 11.13 6.57 -5.67
N ILE A 284 11.56 7.01 -4.48
CA ILE A 284 12.43 6.26 -3.57
C ILE A 284 11.65 5.10 -2.95
N GLN A 285 10.39 5.32 -2.57
CA GLN A 285 9.55 4.31 -1.94
C GLN A 285 9.19 3.16 -2.89
N ARG A 286 9.12 3.40 -4.21
CA ARG A 286 8.94 2.32 -5.21
C ARG A 286 10.15 1.41 -5.34
N LEU A 287 11.35 1.92 -5.10
CA LEU A 287 12.62 1.19 -5.27
C LEU A 287 12.96 0.29 -4.07
N SER A 288 12.33 0.51 -2.91
CA SER A 288 12.61 -0.21 -1.65
C SER A 288 11.55 -1.25 -1.21
N GLN A 289 10.43 -1.44 -1.94
CA GLN A 289 9.41 -2.39 -1.49
C GLN A 289 9.69 -3.85 -1.89
N PRO A 290 9.62 -4.81 -0.94
CA PRO A 290 9.59 -6.23 -1.27
C PRO A 290 8.29 -6.60 -2.01
N THR A 291 8.37 -7.58 -2.91
CA THR A 291 7.25 -7.98 -3.80
C THR A 291 6.02 -8.45 -3.02
N LEU A 292 4.83 -8.18 -3.58
CA LEU A 292 3.52 -8.52 -3.00
C LEU A 292 3.39 -10.02 -2.61
N ALA A 293 4.16 -10.89 -3.27
CA ALA A 293 4.24 -12.32 -3.01
C ALA A 293 4.84 -12.67 -1.63
N SER A 294 5.83 -11.92 -1.13
CA SER A 294 6.48 -12.23 0.16
C SER A 294 5.61 -11.84 1.36
N ARG A 295 4.63 -10.95 1.18
CA ARG A 295 3.67 -10.55 2.22
C ARG A 295 2.49 -11.52 2.40
N LEU A 296 2.08 -12.23 1.33
CA LEU A 296 0.86 -13.05 1.34
C LEU A 296 1.09 -14.53 1.66
N PHE A 297 2.31 -15.02 1.54
CA PHE A 297 2.65 -16.45 1.72
C PHE A 297 2.20 -17.07 3.07
N PRO A 298 2.30 -16.39 4.23
CA PRO A 298 1.88 -16.98 5.51
C PRO A 298 0.36 -17.20 5.63
N TRP A 299 -0.43 -16.34 4.99
CA TRP A 299 -1.89 -16.37 5.07
C TRP A 299 -2.51 -17.51 4.28
N LEU A 300 -1.87 -17.88 3.17
CA LEU A 300 -2.34 -18.93 2.27
C LEU A 300 -2.20 -20.33 2.90
N LEU A 301 -1.18 -20.52 3.75
CA LEU A 301 -0.97 -21.77 4.48
C LEU A 301 -2.08 -22.04 5.50
N GLY A 302 -2.58 -20.99 6.18
CA GLY A 302 -3.61 -21.12 7.21
C GLY A 302 -4.98 -21.55 6.68
N LEU A 303 -5.36 -21.09 5.49
CA LEU A 303 -6.67 -21.38 4.88
C LEU A 303 -6.84 -22.85 4.44
N ILE A 304 -5.76 -23.47 3.95
CA ILE A 304 -5.80 -24.84 3.42
C ILE A 304 -6.07 -25.85 4.55
N SER A 305 -5.48 -25.63 5.73
CA SER A 305 -5.65 -26.50 6.91
C SER A 305 -7.10 -26.56 7.44
N MET A 306 -7.85 -25.47 7.29
CA MET A 306 -9.20 -25.36 7.85
C MET A 306 -10.26 -26.05 6.97
N GLY A 307 -10.06 -26.06 5.64
CA GLY A 307 -10.96 -26.71 4.69
C GLY A 307 -10.97 -28.24 4.80
N LEU A 308 -9.84 -28.85 5.16
CA LEU A 308 -9.72 -30.31 5.24
C LEU A 308 -10.56 -30.92 6.40
N LEU A 309 -10.73 -30.16 7.49
CA LEU A 309 -11.42 -30.63 8.70
C LEU A 309 -12.95 -30.67 8.52
N GLY A 310 -13.52 -29.73 7.76
CA GLY A 310 -14.98 -29.65 7.54
C GLY A 310 -15.55 -30.79 6.68
N TYR A 311 -14.76 -31.30 5.74
CA TYR A 311 -15.23 -32.33 4.79
C TYR A 311 -15.56 -33.68 5.46
N ILE A 312 -14.85 -34.02 6.54
CA ILE A 312 -14.96 -35.32 7.21
C ILE A 312 -16.26 -35.43 8.04
N VAL A 313 -16.72 -34.32 8.62
CA VAL A 313 -17.93 -34.28 9.48
C VAL A 313 -19.23 -34.50 8.66
N MET A 314 -19.26 -34.03 7.41
CA MET A 314 -20.45 -34.07 6.57
C MET A 314 -20.87 -35.50 6.18
N LEU A 315 -19.91 -36.42 6.03
CA LEU A 315 -20.19 -37.79 5.57
C LEU A 315 -20.94 -38.65 6.60
N LEU A 316 -20.84 -38.33 7.90
CA LEU A 316 -21.41 -39.13 8.98
C LEU A 316 -22.91 -38.85 9.22
N TRP A 317 -23.37 -37.60 9.00
CA TRP A 317 -24.75 -37.18 9.29
C TRP A 317 -25.81 -37.80 8.36
N ASN A 318 -25.44 -38.07 7.10
CA ASN A 318 -26.40 -38.49 6.08
C ASN A 318 -26.92 -39.92 6.28
N HIS A 319 -26.27 -40.73 7.11
CA HIS A 319 -26.65 -42.12 7.36
C HIS A 319 -27.80 -42.26 8.37
N GLN A 320 -27.98 -41.31 9.30
CA GLN A 320 -28.88 -41.43 10.47
C GLN A 320 -30.36 -41.11 10.17
N LEU A 321 -30.64 -40.27 9.16
CA LEU A 321 -31.97 -39.67 8.93
C LEU A 321 -33.03 -40.63 8.38
N LYS A 322 -32.61 -41.67 7.64
CA LYS A 322 -33.53 -42.61 6.95
C LYS A 322 -34.31 -43.53 7.90
N GLN A 323 -33.94 -43.60 9.17
CA GLN A 323 -34.51 -44.59 10.11
C GLN A 323 -35.75 -44.11 10.90
N GLN A 324 -36.12 -42.81 10.92
CA GLN A 324 -37.16 -42.31 11.86
C GLN A 324 -38.63 -42.34 11.39
N LEU A 325 -38.91 -42.35 10.07
CA LEU A 325 -40.24 -42.05 9.52
C LEU A 325 -41.22 -43.24 9.52
N SER A 326 -40.71 -44.46 9.46
CA SER A 326 -41.49 -45.69 9.53
C SER A 326 -42.14 -45.90 10.91
N ARG A 327 -41.70 -45.16 11.94
CA ARG A 327 -42.00 -45.43 13.35
C ARG A 327 -43.32 -44.84 13.87
N ARG A 328 -43.94 -43.83 13.21
CA ARG A 328 -45.09 -43.07 13.76
C ARG A 328 -46.51 -43.57 13.39
N LYS A 329 -46.73 -44.11 12.20
CA LYS A 329 -48.09 -44.55 11.75
C LYS A 329 -48.56 -45.81 12.47
N ALA A 330 -47.62 -46.61 12.95
CA ALA A 330 -47.88 -47.74 13.83
C ALA A 330 -48.51 -47.31 15.17
N ILE A 331 -48.23 -46.08 15.65
CA ILE A 331 -48.52 -45.63 17.03
C ILE A 331 -50.02 -45.40 17.31
N MET A 332 -50.86 -45.10 16.32
CA MET A 332 -52.28 -44.72 16.53
C MET A 332 -53.29 -45.87 16.37
N GLU A 333 -53.09 -46.80 15.43
CA GLU A 333 -53.78 -48.10 15.48
C GLU A 333 -53.32 -48.86 16.73
N GLN A 334 -52.05 -48.67 17.12
CA GLN A 334 -51.60 -49.04 18.45
C GLN A 334 -52.42 -48.35 19.55
N ALA A 335 -52.97 -47.14 19.46
CA ALA A 335 -53.62 -46.48 20.62
C ALA A 335 -54.93 -47.15 21.12
N GLN A 336 -55.85 -47.55 20.23
CA GLN A 336 -57.04 -48.34 20.62
C GLN A 336 -56.69 -49.80 20.92
N THR A 337 -55.63 -50.30 20.29
CA THR A 337 -54.97 -51.54 20.71
C THR A 337 -54.41 -51.43 22.12
N ILE A 338 -53.86 -50.28 22.47
CA ILE A 338 -53.07 -50.03 23.68
C ILE A 338 -53.99 -49.97 24.89
N ALA A 339 -55.21 -49.43 24.75
CA ALA A 339 -56.18 -49.44 25.85
C ALA A 339 -56.87 -50.80 26.04
N HIS A 340 -56.69 -51.73 25.10
CA HIS A 340 -57.18 -53.10 25.10
C HIS A 340 -58.66 -53.26 25.54
N LEU A 341 -59.48 -52.27 25.26
CA LEU A 341 -60.86 -52.19 25.74
C LEU A 341 -61.76 -52.27 24.54
N GLY A 342 -62.52 -53.34 24.48
CA GLY A 342 -63.53 -53.52 23.46
C GLY A 342 -64.93 -53.42 24.04
N ASP A 343 -65.81 -52.78 23.30
CA ASP A 343 -67.22 -52.60 23.65
C ASP A 343 -68.08 -53.70 23.07
N TRP A 344 -69.00 -54.18 23.91
CA TRP A 344 -69.96 -55.20 23.53
C TRP A 344 -71.35 -54.84 24.02
N SER A 345 -72.36 -55.24 23.27
CA SER A 345 -73.74 -55.12 23.74
C SER A 345 -74.59 -56.27 23.25
N ILE A 346 -75.58 -56.62 24.08
CA ILE A 346 -76.50 -57.72 23.84
C ILE A 346 -77.92 -57.23 24.13
N ASP A 347 -78.78 -57.37 23.13
CA ASP A 347 -80.20 -57.07 23.22
C ASP A 347 -80.98 -58.35 23.62
N ILE A 348 -81.70 -58.32 24.75
CA ILE A 348 -82.32 -59.51 25.37
C ILE A 348 -83.56 -59.99 24.59
N ALA A 349 -84.24 -59.10 23.85
CA ALA A 349 -85.42 -59.44 23.06
C ALA A 349 -85.08 -60.04 21.69
N SER A 350 -83.99 -59.60 21.05
CA SER A 350 -83.56 -60.04 19.70
C SER A 350 -82.36 -60.99 19.66
N GLY A 351 -81.52 -61.04 20.71
CA GLY A 351 -80.41 -61.99 20.88
C GLY A 351 -79.14 -61.70 20.07
N HIS A 352 -79.06 -60.54 19.39
CA HIS A 352 -77.91 -60.17 18.58
C HIS A 352 -76.74 -59.66 19.44
N ILE A 353 -75.54 -60.20 19.23
CA ILE A 353 -74.32 -59.74 19.91
C ILE A 353 -73.56 -58.80 18.97
N GLN A 354 -73.32 -57.57 19.42
CA GLN A 354 -72.46 -56.63 18.71
C GLN A 354 -71.15 -56.48 19.45
N TRP A 355 -70.05 -56.65 18.72
CA TRP A 355 -68.68 -56.47 19.14
C TRP A 355 -68.02 -55.43 18.26
N SER A 356 -67.19 -54.56 18.82
CA SER A 356 -66.29 -53.73 18.02
C SER A 356 -65.13 -54.53 17.43
N ASN A 357 -64.51 -53.98 16.38
CA ASN A 357 -63.37 -54.62 15.70
C ASN A 357 -62.23 -54.99 16.67
N GLU A 358 -62.12 -54.26 17.78
CA GLU A 358 -61.12 -54.53 18.82
C GLU A 358 -61.45 -55.79 19.63
N LEU A 359 -62.70 -56.13 19.93
CA LEU A 359 -63.03 -57.40 20.61
C LEU A 359 -62.79 -58.61 19.73
N PHE A 360 -63.10 -58.51 18.44
CA PHE A 360 -62.73 -59.55 17.47
C PHE A 360 -61.22 -59.74 17.42
N ARG A 361 -60.48 -58.64 17.49
CA ARG A 361 -59.01 -58.65 17.49
C ARG A 361 -58.41 -59.11 18.83
N ILE A 362 -59.02 -58.79 19.97
CA ILE A 362 -58.67 -59.31 21.31
C ILE A 362 -58.93 -60.82 21.32
N ALA A 363 -60.00 -61.30 20.69
CA ALA A 363 -60.30 -62.73 20.49
C ALA A 363 -59.45 -63.40 19.38
N GLY A 364 -58.63 -62.63 18.65
CA GLY A 364 -57.70 -63.13 17.63
C GLY A 364 -58.37 -63.56 16.33
N ARG A 365 -59.50 -62.95 15.98
CA ARG A 365 -60.37 -63.38 14.89
C ARG A 365 -60.82 -62.20 14.04
N SER A 366 -61.15 -62.51 12.80
CA SER A 366 -61.69 -61.52 11.88
C SER A 366 -63.16 -61.26 12.17
N PRO A 367 -63.66 -60.04 11.94
CA PRO A 367 -65.05 -59.68 12.19
C PRO A 367 -66.01 -60.50 11.33
N THR A 368 -66.98 -61.11 11.98
CA THR A 368 -68.09 -61.88 11.41
C THR A 368 -69.31 -61.62 12.28
N GLU A 369 -70.53 -61.82 11.76
CA GLU A 369 -71.72 -61.83 12.61
C GLU A 369 -71.55 -62.84 13.75
N LEU A 370 -71.92 -62.43 14.97
CA LEU A 370 -71.54 -63.14 16.20
C LEU A 370 -72.77 -63.56 17.00
N ASP A 371 -72.74 -64.81 17.45
CA ASP A 371 -73.73 -65.38 18.36
C ASP A 371 -73.05 -66.04 19.56
N TRP A 372 -73.85 -66.39 20.57
CA TRP A 372 -73.35 -66.95 21.83
C TRP A 372 -72.64 -68.31 21.67
N PRO A 373 -73.14 -69.28 20.86
CA PRO A 373 -72.43 -70.53 20.62
C PRO A 373 -71.03 -70.35 20.01
N THR A 374 -70.90 -69.41 19.05
CA THR A 374 -69.61 -69.10 18.40
C THR A 374 -68.64 -68.45 19.40
N LEU A 375 -69.14 -67.50 20.20
CA LEU A 375 -68.35 -66.86 21.25
C LEU A 375 -67.91 -67.84 22.35
N ARG A 376 -68.79 -68.75 22.78
CA ARG A 376 -68.49 -69.81 23.77
C ARG A 376 -67.36 -70.72 23.32
N GLY A 377 -67.25 -70.97 22.01
CA GLY A 377 -66.13 -71.70 21.41
C GLY A 377 -64.78 -70.97 21.51
N TRP A 378 -64.77 -69.64 21.63
CA TRP A 378 -63.57 -68.78 21.70
C TRP A 378 -63.14 -68.48 23.14
N ILE A 379 -63.95 -68.89 24.10
CA ILE A 379 -63.60 -68.84 25.51
C ILE A 379 -62.76 -70.10 25.82
N HIS A 380 -61.65 -69.89 26.53
CA HIS A 380 -60.78 -70.97 26.95
C HIS A 380 -61.55 -72.00 27.78
N PRO A 381 -61.39 -73.31 27.54
CA PRO A 381 -62.16 -74.36 28.23
C PRO A 381 -62.24 -74.17 29.76
N ASP A 382 -61.11 -73.79 30.33
CA ASP A 382 -60.86 -73.52 31.76
C ASP A 382 -61.66 -72.31 32.29
N ALA A 383 -61.95 -71.32 31.44
CA ALA A 383 -62.77 -70.15 31.75
C ALA A 383 -64.26 -70.33 31.45
N ARG A 384 -64.66 -71.43 30.78
CA ARG A 384 -66.07 -71.65 30.37
C ARG A 384 -67.00 -71.83 31.56
N ILE A 385 -66.55 -72.57 32.57
CA ILE A 385 -67.33 -72.83 33.80
C ILE A 385 -67.59 -71.52 34.56
N THR A 386 -66.61 -70.59 34.57
CA THR A 386 -66.72 -69.27 35.21
C THR A 386 -67.69 -68.34 34.48
N HIS A 387 -67.73 -68.39 33.14
CA HIS A 387 -68.71 -67.66 32.33
C HIS A 387 -70.14 -68.15 32.56
N GLU A 388 -70.35 -69.47 32.67
CA GLU A 388 -71.66 -70.08 32.86
C GLU A 388 -72.27 -69.78 34.24
N ASP A 389 -71.45 -69.74 35.30
CA ASP A 389 -71.87 -69.31 36.65
C ASP A 389 -72.26 -67.82 36.69
N TYR A 390 -71.48 -66.95 36.01
CA TYR A 390 -71.69 -65.49 35.98
C TYR A 390 -73.04 -65.08 35.37
N LEU A 391 -73.44 -65.74 34.28
CA LEU A 391 -74.71 -65.47 33.60
C LEU A 391 -75.94 -65.82 34.46
N SER A 392 -75.90 -66.92 35.21
CA SER A 392 -77.02 -67.39 36.06
C SER A 392 -77.36 -66.45 37.23
N ARG A 393 -76.40 -65.60 37.63
CA ARG A 393 -76.54 -64.63 38.71
C ARG A 393 -77.15 -63.32 38.22
N LEU A 394 -76.88 -62.90 36.98
CA LEU A 394 -77.45 -61.67 36.39
C LEU A 394 -78.98 -61.74 36.22
N GLU A 395 -79.55 -62.94 36.11
CA GLU A 395 -80.99 -63.14 35.89
C GLU A 395 -81.85 -62.97 37.15
N LYS A 396 -81.27 -63.19 38.33
CA LYS A 396 -82.00 -63.15 39.62
C LYS A 396 -81.78 -61.83 40.38
N LEU A 397 -81.16 -60.84 39.73
CA LEU A 397 -80.75 -59.55 40.31
C LEU A 397 -81.94 -58.64 40.64
N LEU A 398 -81.97 -58.08 41.85
CA LEU A 398 -82.99 -57.10 42.26
C LEU A 398 -82.55 -55.66 41.92
N PRO A 399 -83.50 -54.72 41.74
CA PRO A 399 -83.17 -53.34 41.44
C PRO A 399 -82.24 -52.74 42.51
N GLY A 400 -81.04 -52.35 42.10
CA GLY A 400 -80.03 -51.77 42.99
C GLY A 400 -78.94 -52.75 43.45
N GLU A 401 -79.01 -54.02 43.09
CA GLU A 401 -77.92 -54.97 43.27
C GLU A 401 -77.00 -55.01 42.03
N GLN A 402 -75.71 -55.28 42.22
CA GLN A 402 -74.69 -55.40 41.17
C GLN A 402 -73.82 -56.63 41.39
N LEU A 403 -73.25 -57.14 40.29
CA LEU A 403 -72.29 -58.23 40.32
C LEU A 403 -70.86 -57.73 40.07
N PRO A 404 -69.86 -58.36 40.70
CA PRO A 404 -68.46 -58.00 40.52
C PRO A 404 -67.92 -58.45 39.14
N PRO A 405 -66.82 -57.86 38.64
CA PRO A 405 -66.30 -58.11 37.29
C PRO A 405 -65.87 -59.57 37.04
N LEU A 406 -66.06 -60.05 35.81
CA LEU A 406 -65.72 -61.40 35.41
C LEU A 406 -64.33 -61.45 34.76
N LEU A 407 -63.39 -62.16 35.39
CA LEU A 407 -62.08 -62.41 34.80
C LEU A 407 -62.12 -63.68 33.96
N SER A 408 -61.76 -63.52 32.70
CA SER A 408 -61.82 -64.56 31.71
C SER A 408 -60.60 -64.49 30.83
N HIS A 409 -60.36 -65.56 30.10
CA HIS A 409 -59.45 -65.49 29.00
C HIS A 409 -60.00 -66.07 27.72
N LEU A 410 -59.88 -65.26 26.67
CA LEU A 410 -60.29 -65.66 25.35
C LEU A 410 -59.19 -66.51 24.74
N LEU A 411 -59.56 -67.74 24.39
CA LEU A 411 -58.76 -68.66 23.60
C LEU A 411 -58.83 -68.21 22.15
N ARG A 412 -57.76 -67.55 21.77
CA ARG A 412 -57.51 -67.21 20.39
C ARG A 412 -57.32 -68.50 19.56
N PRO A 413 -57.53 -68.45 18.23
CA PRO A 413 -57.32 -69.59 17.34
C PRO A 413 -55.93 -70.22 17.40
N ASP A 414 -54.95 -69.50 17.93
CA ASP A 414 -53.54 -69.89 18.06
C ASP A 414 -53.21 -70.61 19.39
N GLY A 415 -54.21 -70.85 20.24
CA GLY A 415 -54.05 -71.48 21.56
C GLY A 415 -53.65 -70.52 22.69
N SER A 416 -53.50 -69.22 22.40
CA SER A 416 -53.17 -68.19 23.39
C SER A 416 -54.39 -67.57 24.04
N SER A 417 -54.12 -66.90 25.16
CA SER A 417 -55.11 -66.50 26.15
C SER A 417 -55.00 -64.99 26.42
N ARG A 418 -56.03 -64.20 26.10
CA ARG A 418 -56.13 -62.78 26.50
C ARG A 418 -56.94 -62.61 27.76
N TRP A 419 -56.35 -62.02 28.80
CA TRP A 419 -56.98 -61.85 30.11
C TRP A 419 -57.94 -60.68 30.10
N ILE A 420 -59.22 -60.94 30.00
CA ILE A 420 -60.25 -59.91 29.97
C ILE A 420 -61.02 -59.89 31.29
N GLU A 421 -61.18 -58.70 31.84
CA GLU A 421 -62.14 -58.34 32.88
C GLU A 421 -63.37 -57.78 32.18
N ILE A 422 -64.46 -58.53 32.29
CA ILE A 422 -65.71 -58.19 31.65
C ILE A 422 -66.58 -57.54 32.71
N ASN A 423 -66.94 -56.27 32.47
CA ASN A 423 -67.90 -55.53 33.26
C ASN A 423 -69.26 -55.58 32.59
N CYS A 424 -70.31 -55.75 33.38
CA CYS A 424 -71.68 -55.88 32.89
C CYS A 424 -72.62 -55.00 33.71
N ALA A 425 -73.45 -54.20 33.03
CA ALA A 425 -74.53 -53.42 33.61
C ALA A 425 -75.88 -53.86 33.04
N THR A 426 -76.94 -53.61 33.81
CA THR A 426 -78.29 -54.07 33.51
C THR A 426 -79.27 -52.90 33.63
N ASP A 427 -80.06 -52.67 32.60
CA ASP A 427 -81.16 -51.70 32.63
C ASP A 427 -82.49 -52.39 32.98
N PHE A 428 -83.27 -51.76 33.86
CA PHE A 428 -84.57 -52.25 34.32
C PHE A 428 -85.71 -51.37 33.77
N ASP A 429 -86.85 -51.99 33.48
CA ASP A 429 -88.05 -51.29 33.03
C ASP A 429 -88.82 -50.59 34.18
N ALA A 430 -89.89 -49.84 33.84
CA ALA A 430 -90.74 -49.13 34.81
C ALA A 430 -91.53 -50.06 35.78
N GLN A 431 -91.46 -51.39 35.60
CA GLN A 431 -91.96 -52.43 36.50
C GLN A 431 -90.84 -53.17 37.26
N GLY A 432 -89.58 -52.79 37.03
CA GLY A 432 -88.40 -53.27 37.76
C GLY A 432 -87.72 -54.53 37.22
N LYS A 433 -87.89 -54.91 35.93
CA LYS A 433 -87.33 -56.13 35.33
C LYS A 433 -86.23 -55.86 34.26
N PRO A 434 -85.17 -56.68 34.13
CA PRO A 434 -84.06 -56.47 33.19
C PRO A 434 -84.45 -56.53 31.69
N HIS A 435 -83.94 -55.59 30.87
CA HIS A 435 -84.22 -55.49 29.43
C HIS A 435 -82.98 -55.44 28.51
N ARG A 436 -81.81 -54.98 28.98
CA ARG A 436 -80.58 -54.93 28.17
C ARG A 436 -79.33 -55.22 29.00
N TYR A 437 -78.37 -55.93 28.41
CA TYR A 437 -77.02 -56.08 28.94
C TYR A 437 -76.01 -55.41 28.03
N TYR A 438 -75.18 -54.58 28.65
CA TYR A 438 -74.11 -53.91 27.96
C TYR A 438 -72.94 -53.75 28.90
N GLY A 439 -71.78 -53.57 28.30
CA GLY A 439 -70.58 -53.48 29.08
C GLY A 439 -69.36 -53.31 28.23
N THR A 440 -68.25 -53.28 28.93
CA THR A 440 -66.93 -53.25 28.34
C THR A 440 -66.23 -54.53 28.74
N ALA A 441 -65.47 -55.09 27.81
CA ALA A 441 -64.47 -56.07 28.16
C ALA A 441 -63.14 -55.33 28.14
N LEU A 442 -62.62 -55.12 29.35
CA LEU A 442 -61.33 -54.52 29.60
C LEU A 442 -60.31 -55.64 29.66
N ASP A 443 -59.33 -55.65 28.79
CA ASP A 443 -58.21 -56.56 28.94
C ASP A 443 -57.44 -56.20 30.24
N ILE A 444 -57.66 -56.96 31.31
CA ILE A 444 -56.84 -56.89 32.53
C ILE A 444 -55.54 -57.66 32.40
N THR A 445 -55.10 -57.95 31.18
CA THR A 445 -53.67 -58.20 30.98
C THR A 445 -52.87 -57.09 31.67
N GLU A 446 -53.36 -55.83 31.79
CA GLU A 446 -52.68 -54.75 32.56
C GLU A 446 -52.50 -54.96 34.06
N ARG A 447 -53.37 -55.71 34.74
CA ARG A 447 -53.11 -56.08 36.14
C ARG A 447 -52.01 -57.13 36.25
N LYS A 448 -51.85 -57.98 35.23
CA LYS A 448 -50.67 -58.82 35.04
C LYS A 448 -49.48 -57.99 34.54
N LEU A 449 -49.75 -56.90 33.83
CA LEU A 449 -48.80 -55.85 33.52
C LEU A 449 -48.58 -54.90 34.73
N ALA A 450 -49.08 -55.15 35.96
CA ALA A 450 -48.75 -54.35 37.16
C ALA A 450 -47.41 -54.76 37.82
N GLU A 451 -47.00 -56.02 37.63
CA GLU A 451 -45.60 -56.43 37.75
C GLU A 451 -44.78 -55.88 36.58
N GLU A 452 -45.36 -55.82 35.37
CA GLU A 452 -44.79 -54.95 34.35
C GLU A 452 -44.91 -53.47 34.70
N ALA A 453 -45.70 -52.98 35.67
CA ALA A 453 -45.84 -51.56 36.02
C ALA A 453 -44.79 -51.11 37.03
N LEU A 454 -44.19 -52.03 37.78
CA LEU A 454 -42.91 -51.80 38.45
C LEU A 454 -41.78 -51.74 37.42
N LEU A 455 -41.80 -52.64 36.43
CA LEU A 455 -40.92 -52.61 35.26
C LEU A 455 -41.19 -51.35 34.40
N GLU A 456 -42.43 -50.86 34.35
CA GLU A 456 -42.90 -49.71 33.57
C GLU A 456 -42.65 -48.44 34.36
N SER A 457 -42.64 -48.44 35.70
CA SER A 457 -42.19 -47.31 36.51
C SER A 457 -40.68 -47.13 36.38
N GLU A 458 -39.90 -48.23 36.38
CA GLU A 458 -38.47 -48.20 36.04
C GLU A 458 -38.26 -47.78 34.57
N THR A 459 -39.05 -48.30 33.62
CA THR A 459 -38.96 -47.95 32.20
C THR A 459 -39.47 -46.54 31.94
N ARG A 460 -40.43 -46.02 32.71
CA ARG A 460 -41.01 -44.67 32.59
C ARG A 460 -40.14 -43.63 33.28
N LEU A 461 -39.49 -43.95 34.41
CA LEU A 461 -38.40 -43.14 34.96
C LEU A 461 -37.20 -43.14 34.02
N ARG A 462 -36.85 -44.29 33.43
CA ARG A 462 -35.81 -44.40 32.40
C ARG A 462 -36.16 -43.58 31.16
N VAL A 463 -37.37 -43.69 30.62
CA VAL A 463 -37.88 -42.89 29.49
C VAL A 463 -38.03 -41.42 29.85
N PHE A 464 -38.39 -41.07 31.08
CA PHE A 464 -38.48 -39.68 31.54
C PHE A 464 -37.11 -39.03 31.65
N ILE A 465 -36.12 -39.74 32.19
CA ILE A 465 -34.72 -39.31 32.18
C ILE A 465 -34.23 -39.28 30.73
N GLU A 466 -34.38 -40.37 29.97
CA GLU A 466 -33.92 -40.52 28.57
C GLU A 466 -34.55 -39.47 27.64
N HIS A 467 -35.81 -39.10 27.79
CA HIS A 467 -36.48 -38.10 26.95
C HIS A 467 -36.65 -36.74 27.63
N ALA A 468 -35.98 -36.49 28.75
CA ALA A 468 -35.95 -35.17 29.34
C ALA A 468 -35.45 -34.15 28.28
N PRO A 469 -36.15 -33.02 28.07
CA PRO A 469 -35.70 -31.98 27.13
C PRO A 469 -34.40 -31.29 27.59
N ALA A 470 -33.99 -31.60 28.82
CA ALA A 470 -32.79 -31.17 29.51
C ALA A 470 -31.68 -32.23 29.41
N ALA A 471 -30.43 -31.84 29.18
CA ALA A 471 -29.30 -32.76 29.32
C ALA A 471 -29.10 -33.08 30.81
N LEU A 472 -29.34 -34.33 31.20
CA LEU A 472 -29.32 -34.79 32.59
C LEU A 472 -28.55 -36.10 32.68
N ALA A 473 -27.66 -36.24 33.67
CA ALA A 473 -26.98 -37.50 33.95
C ALA A 473 -26.91 -37.75 35.46
N MET A 474 -27.05 -39.00 35.86
CA MET A 474 -27.00 -39.46 37.24
C MET A 474 -25.82 -40.41 37.39
N PHE A 475 -25.06 -40.22 38.46
CA PHE A 475 -23.82 -40.93 38.75
C PHE A 475 -23.87 -41.57 40.13
N ASP A 476 -23.09 -42.64 40.33
CA ASP A 476 -22.78 -43.18 41.65
C ASP A 476 -21.65 -42.39 42.36
N HIS A 477 -21.18 -42.89 43.50
CA HIS A 477 -20.13 -42.24 44.29
C HIS A 477 -18.74 -42.27 43.62
N GLU A 478 -18.52 -43.22 42.72
CA GLU A 478 -17.29 -43.40 41.95
C GLU A 478 -17.35 -42.72 40.58
N MET A 479 -18.39 -41.91 40.34
CA MET A 479 -18.66 -41.22 39.09
C MET A 479 -18.98 -42.14 37.90
N HIS A 480 -19.46 -43.35 38.13
CA HIS A 480 -20.02 -44.19 37.05
C HIS A 480 -21.44 -43.74 36.72
N TYR A 481 -21.78 -43.74 35.43
CA TYR A 481 -23.14 -43.40 35.01
C TYR A 481 -24.16 -44.44 35.47
N LEU A 482 -25.21 -43.99 36.15
CA LEU A 482 -26.38 -44.79 36.49
C LEU A 482 -27.54 -44.57 35.52
N ALA A 483 -27.68 -43.34 35.02
CA ALA A 483 -28.66 -42.97 34.00
C ALA A 483 -28.21 -41.70 33.28
N ALA A 484 -28.62 -41.52 32.02
CA ALA A 484 -28.42 -40.27 31.29
C ALA A 484 -29.58 -40.00 30.33
N SER A 485 -29.92 -38.73 30.13
CA SER A 485 -30.90 -38.31 29.15
C SER A 485 -30.33 -38.41 27.75
N ARG A 486 -31.18 -38.66 26.76
CA ARG A 486 -30.81 -38.58 25.34
C ARG A 486 -30.31 -37.21 24.99
N ARG A 487 -30.87 -36.15 25.59
CA ARG A 487 -30.34 -34.79 25.43
C ARG A 487 -28.89 -34.69 25.95
N TRP A 488 -28.52 -35.35 27.06
CA TRP A 488 -27.14 -35.46 27.52
C TRP A 488 -26.26 -36.26 26.53
N LEU A 489 -26.79 -37.34 25.97
CA LEU A 489 -26.06 -38.10 24.95
C LEU A 489 -25.84 -37.28 23.68
N THR A 490 -26.85 -36.56 23.18
CA THR A 490 -26.77 -35.69 22.00
C THR A 490 -25.83 -34.50 22.25
N ASP A 491 -26.01 -33.76 23.35
CA ASP A 491 -25.24 -32.54 23.64
C ASP A 491 -23.75 -32.84 23.86
N TYR A 492 -23.43 -34.07 24.29
CA TYR A 492 -22.06 -34.52 24.52
C TYR A 492 -21.52 -35.54 23.51
N GLY A 493 -22.29 -35.86 22.45
CA GLY A 493 -21.88 -36.77 21.38
C GLY A 493 -21.69 -38.24 21.79
N LEU A 494 -22.41 -38.70 22.82
CA LEU A 494 -22.33 -40.04 23.40
C LEU A 494 -23.45 -40.99 22.91
N GLU A 495 -24.18 -40.63 21.87
CA GLU A 495 -25.38 -41.35 21.40
C GLU A 495 -25.14 -42.82 21.08
N ASP A 496 -23.93 -43.16 20.63
CA ASP A 496 -23.53 -44.51 20.23
C ASP A 496 -22.65 -45.21 21.28
N SER A 497 -22.45 -44.61 22.46
CA SER A 497 -21.62 -45.18 23.54
C SER A 497 -22.49 -45.77 24.64
N ASP A 498 -22.27 -47.04 24.99
CA ASP A 498 -22.81 -47.59 26.24
C ASP A 498 -21.98 -47.03 27.40
N ILE A 499 -22.57 -46.04 28.07
CA ILE A 499 -21.90 -45.30 29.15
C ILE A 499 -22.31 -45.76 30.54
N ILE A 500 -23.42 -46.49 30.67
CA ILE A 500 -23.96 -46.91 31.97
C ILE A 500 -22.96 -47.88 32.62
N GLY A 501 -22.59 -47.61 33.87
CA GLY A 501 -21.57 -48.35 34.63
C GLY A 501 -20.12 -47.96 34.32
N ARG A 502 -19.85 -47.09 33.35
CA ARG A 502 -18.50 -46.58 33.06
C ARG A 502 -18.25 -45.26 33.75
N SER A 503 -17.00 -45.01 34.14
CA SER A 503 -16.66 -43.79 34.86
C SER A 503 -16.73 -42.58 33.94
N HIS A 504 -17.33 -41.49 34.42
CA HIS A 504 -17.42 -40.21 33.71
C HIS A 504 -16.05 -39.71 33.24
N TYR A 505 -15.00 -39.97 34.03
CA TYR A 505 -13.63 -39.57 33.72
C TYR A 505 -12.94 -40.47 32.68
N GLU A 506 -13.47 -41.68 32.43
CA GLU A 506 -13.01 -42.54 31.34
C GLU A 506 -13.65 -42.15 30.01
N ILE A 507 -14.90 -41.69 30.06
CA ILE A 507 -15.66 -41.27 28.88
C ILE A 507 -15.22 -39.88 28.43
N PHE A 508 -14.99 -38.97 29.37
CA PHE A 508 -14.39 -37.68 29.11
C PHE A 508 -13.05 -37.56 29.86
N PRO A 509 -11.97 -38.16 29.32
CA PRO A 509 -10.63 -38.00 29.89
C PRO A 509 -10.16 -36.53 29.89
N GLU A 510 -10.77 -35.67 29.05
CA GLU A 510 -10.54 -34.23 29.03
C GLU A 510 -11.12 -33.47 30.23
N ILE A 511 -11.91 -34.11 31.09
CA ILE A 511 -12.45 -33.46 32.29
C ILE A 511 -11.29 -32.96 33.15
N SER A 512 -11.19 -31.64 33.24
CA SER A 512 -10.14 -30.97 33.99
C SER A 512 -10.30 -31.16 35.50
N GLU A 513 -9.23 -30.89 36.25
CA GLU A 513 -9.24 -30.92 37.72
C GLU A 513 -10.25 -29.93 38.34
N HIS A 514 -10.62 -28.87 37.60
CA HIS A 514 -11.71 -27.95 37.99
C HIS A 514 -13.04 -28.70 38.12
N TRP A 515 -13.44 -29.41 37.08
CA TRP A 515 -14.68 -30.19 37.04
C TRP A 515 -14.65 -31.37 38.03
N LYS A 516 -13.52 -32.10 38.14
CA LYS A 516 -13.36 -33.14 39.17
C LYS A 516 -13.52 -32.62 40.60
N THR A 517 -13.08 -31.39 40.86
CA THR A 517 -13.25 -30.75 42.18
C THR A 517 -14.71 -30.39 42.44
N ILE A 518 -15.44 -29.93 41.43
CA ILE A 518 -16.89 -29.70 41.51
C ILE A 518 -17.62 -31.02 41.80
N HIS A 519 -17.27 -32.11 41.10
CA HIS A 519 -17.90 -33.42 41.30
C HIS A 519 -17.70 -33.93 42.73
N ARG A 520 -16.48 -33.81 43.28
CA ARG A 520 -16.18 -34.16 44.68
C ARG A 520 -17.00 -33.38 45.71
N ARG A 521 -17.27 -32.10 45.44
CA ARG A 521 -18.13 -31.27 46.31
C ARG A 521 -19.58 -31.74 46.27
N GLY A 522 -20.08 -32.05 45.07
CA GLY A 522 -21.40 -32.68 44.89
C GLY A 522 -21.53 -33.98 45.67
N LEU A 523 -20.53 -34.86 45.55
CA LEU A 523 -20.46 -36.14 46.26
C LEU A 523 -20.33 -36.01 47.77
N ALA A 524 -19.78 -34.90 48.27
CA ALA A 524 -19.75 -34.57 49.69
C ALA A 524 -21.11 -34.04 50.23
N GLY A 525 -22.14 -33.97 49.38
CA GLY A 525 -23.50 -33.53 49.73
C GLY A 525 -23.82 -32.07 49.41
N GLU A 526 -22.94 -31.35 48.69
CA GLU A 526 -23.17 -29.95 48.33
C GLU A 526 -23.96 -29.80 47.02
N VAL A 527 -24.95 -28.89 46.96
CA VAL A 527 -25.59 -28.49 45.70
C VAL A 527 -24.75 -27.40 45.06
N VAL A 528 -24.23 -27.64 43.86
CA VAL A 528 -23.35 -26.72 43.13
C VAL A 528 -23.93 -26.40 41.75
N GLN A 529 -23.83 -25.16 41.31
CA GLN A 529 -24.41 -24.69 40.04
C GLN A 529 -23.59 -23.54 39.44
N ALA A 530 -23.67 -23.38 38.13
CA ALA A 530 -23.15 -22.22 37.42
C ALA A 530 -24.07 -21.85 36.26
N SER A 531 -24.36 -20.56 36.11
CA SER A 531 -25.14 -20.04 34.98
C SER A 531 -24.36 -20.03 33.67
N GLU A 532 -23.03 -19.94 33.75
CA GLU A 532 -22.10 -19.98 32.62
C GLU A 532 -20.76 -20.56 33.10
N ASP A 533 -20.35 -21.71 32.57
CA ASP A 533 -19.02 -22.27 32.80
C ASP A 533 -18.46 -22.89 31.52
N ARG A 534 -17.14 -22.90 31.41
CA ARG A 534 -16.41 -23.30 30.20
C ARG A 534 -16.04 -24.78 30.29
N PHE A 535 -16.48 -25.57 29.31
CA PHE A 535 -16.07 -26.96 29.12
C PHE A 535 -15.25 -27.11 27.84
N GLU A 536 -13.98 -27.45 27.98
CA GLU A 536 -13.08 -27.71 26.86
C GLU A 536 -13.19 -29.18 26.46
N ARG A 537 -13.59 -29.43 25.21
CA ARG A 537 -13.72 -30.78 24.66
C ARG A 537 -12.36 -31.32 24.23
N ALA A 538 -12.21 -32.65 24.19
CA ALA A 538 -10.97 -33.30 23.74
C ALA A 538 -10.53 -32.89 22.33
N ASN A 539 -11.47 -32.49 21.46
CA ASN A 539 -11.21 -32.00 20.10
C ASN A 539 -10.78 -30.51 20.05
N GLY A 540 -10.61 -29.86 21.19
CA GLY A 540 -10.21 -28.46 21.32
C GLY A 540 -11.35 -27.45 21.17
N THR A 541 -12.59 -27.88 20.88
CA THR A 541 -13.73 -26.96 20.88
C THR A 541 -14.16 -26.61 22.30
N VAL A 542 -14.66 -25.39 22.47
CA VAL A 542 -15.12 -24.89 23.76
C VAL A 542 -16.64 -24.85 23.75
N GLN A 543 -17.26 -25.57 24.69
CA GLN A 543 -18.68 -25.46 24.96
C GLN A 543 -18.91 -24.62 26.21
N TRP A 544 -19.92 -23.74 26.14
CA TRP A 544 -20.40 -22.97 27.27
C TRP A 544 -21.63 -23.66 27.84
N LEU A 545 -21.53 -24.04 29.11
CA LEU A 545 -22.57 -24.81 29.78
C LEU A 545 -23.18 -23.98 30.91
N ARG A 546 -24.52 -23.97 30.97
CA ARG A 546 -25.24 -23.68 32.20
C ARG A 546 -25.52 -25.02 32.86
N TRP A 547 -25.16 -25.20 34.12
CA TRP A 547 -25.28 -26.50 34.77
C TRP A 547 -25.62 -26.39 36.26
N GLU A 548 -26.27 -27.44 36.77
CA GLU A 548 -26.59 -27.62 38.18
C GLU A 548 -26.35 -29.08 38.57
N MET A 549 -25.75 -29.30 39.72
CA MET A 549 -25.42 -30.61 40.27
C MET A 549 -25.99 -30.75 41.66
N ARG A 550 -26.71 -31.87 41.89
CA ARG A 550 -27.34 -32.17 43.17
C ARG A 550 -26.98 -33.59 43.63
N PRO A 551 -26.63 -33.80 44.91
CA PRO A 551 -26.50 -35.14 45.46
C PRO A 551 -27.88 -35.82 45.54
N TRP A 552 -27.91 -37.11 45.26
CA TRP A 552 -29.05 -37.96 45.58
C TRP A 552 -28.67 -38.92 46.72
N HIS A 553 -29.65 -39.29 47.53
CA HIS A 553 -29.41 -40.05 48.76
C HIS A 553 -29.93 -41.47 48.60
N ALA A 554 -29.17 -42.44 49.11
CA ALA A 554 -29.62 -43.81 49.22
C ALA A 554 -30.66 -43.95 50.36
N ALA A 555 -31.31 -45.13 50.45
CA ALA A 555 -32.38 -45.38 51.43
C ALA A 555 -31.92 -45.27 52.90
N ASP A 556 -30.62 -45.36 53.16
CA ASP A 556 -30.00 -45.21 54.49
C ASP A 556 -29.62 -43.75 54.84
N GLY A 557 -29.87 -42.81 53.92
CA GLY A 557 -29.59 -41.38 54.10
C GLY A 557 -28.16 -40.95 53.74
N ALA A 558 -27.28 -41.86 53.31
CA ALA A 558 -25.97 -41.51 52.78
C ALA A 558 -26.09 -40.96 51.34
N VAL A 559 -25.11 -40.16 50.90
CA VAL A 559 -25.04 -39.69 49.51
C VAL A 559 -24.71 -40.88 48.61
N GLY A 560 -25.65 -41.29 47.77
CA GLY A 560 -25.48 -42.40 46.82
C GLY A 560 -24.74 -41.98 45.55
N GLY A 561 -24.72 -40.68 45.24
CA GLY A 561 -24.02 -40.10 44.11
C GLY A 561 -24.57 -38.71 43.75
N ILE A 562 -24.43 -38.28 42.49
CA ILE A 562 -24.87 -36.96 42.03
C ILE A 562 -25.71 -37.02 40.76
N VAL A 563 -26.63 -36.06 40.59
CA VAL A 563 -27.35 -35.78 39.34
C VAL A 563 -26.83 -34.44 38.80
N ILE A 564 -26.41 -34.42 37.54
CA ILE A 564 -25.96 -33.24 36.81
C ILE A 564 -27.00 -32.91 35.75
N PHE A 565 -27.52 -31.68 35.79
CA PHE A 565 -28.21 -31.03 34.69
C PHE A 565 -27.24 -30.10 33.98
N SER A 566 -27.27 -30.09 32.65
CA SER A 566 -26.54 -29.13 31.82
C SER A 566 -27.39 -28.66 30.65
N GLU A 567 -27.15 -27.44 30.19
CA GLU A 567 -27.72 -26.82 29.01
C GLU A 567 -26.55 -26.22 28.21
N ASP A 568 -26.39 -26.64 26.96
CA ASP A 568 -25.43 -26.01 26.06
C ASP A 568 -25.97 -24.64 25.63
N ILE A 569 -25.30 -23.58 26.11
CA ILE A 569 -25.62 -22.19 25.80
C ILE A 569 -24.63 -21.60 24.79
N THR A 570 -23.84 -22.42 24.10
CA THR A 570 -22.77 -21.97 23.19
C THR A 570 -23.30 -21.09 22.06
N GLU A 571 -24.34 -21.50 21.33
CA GLU A 571 -24.90 -20.66 20.25
C GLU A 571 -25.42 -19.32 20.77
N ARG A 572 -26.14 -19.32 21.90
CA ARG A 572 -26.65 -18.11 22.54
C ARG A 572 -25.52 -17.20 23.02
N LYS A 573 -24.47 -17.78 23.60
CA LYS A 573 -23.29 -17.06 24.08
C LYS A 573 -22.50 -16.48 22.90
N LEU A 574 -22.28 -17.25 21.85
CA LEU A 574 -21.60 -16.80 20.63
C LEU A 574 -22.40 -15.73 19.89
N ALA A 575 -23.73 -15.83 19.81
CA ALA A 575 -24.58 -14.80 19.22
C ALA A 575 -24.55 -13.50 20.04
N GLY A 576 -24.61 -13.59 21.37
CA GLY A 576 -24.47 -12.43 22.26
C GLY A 576 -23.09 -11.80 22.16
N LEU A 577 -22.03 -12.61 22.12
CA LEU A 577 -20.65 -12.14 21.93
C LEU A 577 -20.45 -11.54 20.54
N ALA A 578 -21.02 -12.13 19.49
CA ALA A 578 -20.94 -11.61 18.12
C ALA A 578 -21.70 -10.29 17.96
N LEU A 579 -22.85 -10.14 18.63
CA LEU A 579 -23.57 -8.86 18.69
C LEU A 579 -22.74 -7.80 19.41
N LEU A 580 -22.20 -8.12 20.60
CA LEU A 580 -21.32 -7.23 21.36
C LEU A 580 -20.05 -6.88 20.56
N GLU A 581 -19.47 -7.84 19.85
CA GLU A 581 -18.30 -7.63 18.99
C GLU A 581 -18.65 -6.76 17.79
N SER A 582 -19.81 -6.97 17.17
CA SER A 582 -20.31 -6.15 16.07
C SER A 582 -20.60 -4.72 16.51
N GLU A 583 -21.29 -4.54 17.65
CA GLU A 583 -21.56 -3.22 18.26
C GLU A 583 -20.26 -2.51 18.65
N ALA A 584 -19.33 -3.22 19.30
CA ALA A 584 -18.02 -2.69 19.64
C ALA A 584 -17.24 -2.31 18.37
N ARG A 585 -17.29 -3.14 17.32
CA ARG A 585 -16.64 -2.89 16.03
C ARG A 585 -17.19 -1.64 15.36
N TYR A 586 -18.52 -1.51 15.21
CA TYR A 586 -19.12 -0.32 14.60
C TYR A 586 -18.88 0.94 15.43
N ARG A 587 -18.98 0.85 16.76
CA ARG A 587 -18.64 1.96 17.66
C ARG A 587 -17.17 2.36 17.49
N SER A 588 -16.24 1.41 17.50
CA SER A 588 -14.82 1.70 17.29
C SER A 588 -14.54 2.32 15.92
N LEU A 589 -15.21 1.87 14.85
CA LEU A 589 -15.06 2.45 13.52
C LEU A 589 -15.51 3.91 13.48
N LEU A 590 -16.65 4.24 14.10
CA LEU A 590 -17.12 5.63 14.18
C LEU A 590 -16.23 6.49 15.09
N GLU A 591 -15.78 5.98 16.23
CA GLU A 591 -14.90 6.71 17.16
C GLU A 591 -13.49 6.93 16.60
N MET A 592 -12.98 6.01 15.77
CA MET A 592 -11.68 6.11 15.11
C MET A 592 -11.74 6.79 13.73
N ALA A 593 -12.94 7.08 13.20
CA ALA A 593 -13.07 7.78 11.94
C ALA A 593 -12.29 9.10 12.00
N PRO A 594 -11.46 9.45 11.00
CA PRO A 594 -10.57 10.62 11.08
C PRO A 594 -11.27 11.97 10.95
N PHE A 595 -12.59 11.96 10.73
CA PHE A 595 -13.45 13.12 10.56
C PHE A 595 -14.55 13.14 11.63
N PRO A 596 -15.02 14.33 12.04
CA PRO A 596 -16.26 14.47 12.80
C PRO A 596 -17.43 13.77 12.11
N ALA A 597 -18.04 12.81 12.82
CA ALA A 597 -19.30 12.19 12.44
C ALA A 597 -20.33 12.52 13.50
N VAL A 598 -21.41 13.18 13.09
CA VAL A 598 -22.47 13.64 14.00
C VAL A 598 -23.83 13.14 13.54
N LEU A 599 -24.70 12.85 14.51
CA LEU A 599 -26.09 12.53 14.28
C LEU A 599 -26.95 13.63 14.90
N SER A 600 -27.89 14.19 14.15
CA SER A 600 -28.84 15.18 14.66
C SER A 600 -30.27 14.84 14.25
N ARG A 601 -31.26 15.15 15.07
CA ARG A 601 -32.65 14.86 14.74
C ARG A 601 -33.14 15.81 13.64
N LEU A 602 -33.81 15.28 12.61
CA LEU A 602 -34.21 16.06 11.42
C LEU A 602 -35.21 17.19 11.73
N ARG A 603 -36.09 17.01 12.73
CA ARG A 603 -37.18 17.97 13.02
C ARG A 603 -36.71 19.27 13.67
N ASP A 604 -35.75 19.19 14.58
CA ASP A 604 -35.33 20.28 15.48
C ASP A 604 -33.81 20.52 15.45
N GLY A 605 -33.05 19.70 14.71
CA GLY A 605 -31.61 19.84 14.54
C GLY A 605 -30.81 19.51 15.80
N ILE A 606 -31.42 18.87 16.81
CA ILE A 606 -30.76 18.56 18.08
C ILE A 606 -29.74 17.44 17.87
N LEU A 607 -28.51 17.64 18.33
CA LEU A 607 -27.45 16.63 18.31
C LEU A 607 -27.79 15.45 19.23
N LEU A 608 -27.77 14.25 18.66
CA LEU A 608 -28.01 12.97 19.32
C LEU A 608 -26.70 12.22 19.58
N TYR A 609 -25.73 12.37 18.69
CA TYR A 609 -24.43 11.71 18.76
C TYR A 609 -23.35 12.55 18.08
N GLY A 610 -22.12 12.43 18.58
CA GLY A 610 -20.91 12.89 17.93
C GLY A 610 -19.76 11.96 18.33
N ASN A 611 -18.93 11.57 17.37
CA ASN A 611 -17.73 10.78 17.64
C ASN A 611 -16.62 11.62 18.28
N HIS A 612 -15.56 10.98 18.77
CA HIS A 612 -14.44 11.66 19.42
C HIS A 612 -13.80 12.77 18.58
N ARG A 613 -13.74 12.61 17.25
CA ARG A 613 -13.22 13.68 16.37
C ARG A 613 -14.09 14.93 16.37
N ALA A 614 -15.41 14.79 16.50
CA ALA A 614 -16.29 15.94 16.66
C ALA A 614 -16.01 16.70 17.96
N GLU A 615 -15.68 16.00 19.06
CA GLU A 615 -15.31 16.65 20.32
C GLU A 615 -14.05 17.51 20.18
N ILE A 616 -13.01 16.95 19.53
CA ILE A 616 -11.75 17.66 19.29
C ILE A 616 -11.98 18.86 18.37
N GLN A 617 -12.65 18.65 17.22
CA GLN A 617 -12.81 19.69 16.20
C GLN A 617 -13.69 20.83 16.71
N TYR A 618 -14.77 20.55 17.43
CA TYR A 618 -15.70 21.59 17.89
C TYR A 618 -15.40 22.11 19.30
N GLY A 619 -14.43 21.51 20.01
CA GLY A 619 -14.02 21.93 21.35
C GLY A 619 -15.10 21.75 22.41
N ILE A 620 -16.01 20.79 22.21
CA ILE A 620 -17.14 20.51 23.11
C ILE A 620 -17.16 19.02 23.45
N SER A 621 -17.26 18.70 24.75
CA SER A 621 -17.42 17.30 25.15
C SER A 621 -18.76 16.76 24.65
N ARG A 622 -18.82 15.46 24.32
CA ARG A 622 -20.04 14.81 23.85
C ARG A 622 -21.21 15.00 24.82
N GLU A 623 -20.97 14.93 26.12
CA GLU A 623 -22.00 15.13 27.15
C GLU A 623 -22.62 16.54 27.10
N GLN A 624 -21.83 17.55 26.77
CA GLN A 624 -22.29 18.94 26.64
C GLN A 624 -22.87 19.25 25.26
N GLY A 625 -22.39 18.55 24.21
CA GLY A 625 -22.81 18.73 22.83
C GLY A 625 -24.12 18.03 22.50
N ILE A 626 -24.39 16.87 23.10
CA ILE A 626 -25.69 16.19 22.95
C ILE A 626 -26.79 17.08 23.54
N GLY A 627 -27.89 17.24 22.80
CA GLY A 627 -29.00 18.12 23.17
C GLY A 627 -28.88 19.55 22.63
N GLN A 628 -27.71 19.96 22.13
CA GLN A 628 -27.53 21.28 21.50
C GLN A 628 -28.05 21.29 20.05
N PRO A 629 -28.57 22.42 19.56
CA PRO A 629 -28.93 22.57 18.15
C PRO A 629 -27.67 22.64 17.28
N ALA A 630 -27.62 21.82 16.23
CA ALA A 630 -26.50 21.74 15.31
C ALA A 630 -26.22 23.07 14.56
N ASP A 631 -27.21 23.96 14.50
CA ASP A 631 -27.10 25.28 13.83
C ASP A 631 -26.02 26.16 14.46
N ARG A 632 -25.74 25.95 15.76
CA ARG A 632 -24.72 26.68 16.51
C ARG A 632 -23.31 26.50 15.96
N PHE A 633 -23.06 25.42 15.21
CA PHE A 633 -21.75 25.10 14.65
C PHE A 633 -21.54 25.62 13.22
N TYR A 634 -22.54 26.30 12.65
CA TYR A 634 -22.42 26.98 11.36
C TYR A 634 -22.12 28.45 11.61
N LYS A 635 -21.13 29.00 10.89
CA LYS A 635 -20.82 30.44 10.97
C LYS A 635 -21.95 31.28 10.38
N ASP A 636 -22.52 30.79 9.27
CA ASP A 636 -23.57 31.45 8.51
C ASP A 636 -24.88 30.64 8.56
N PRO A 637 -25.93 31.16 9.21
CA PRO A 637 -27.24 30.52 9.25
C PRO A 637 -27.86 30.27 7.87
N GLU A 638 -27.56 31.10 6.85
CA GLU A 638 -28.11 30.89 5.50
C GLU A 638 -27.54 29.64 4.83
N GLN A 639 -26.24 29.36 5.04
CA GLN A 639 -25.62 28.13 4.54
C GLN A 639 -26.23 26.89 5.18
N ARG A 640 -26.61 26.96 6.45
CA ARG A 640 -27.31 25.86 7.12
C ARG A 640 -28.71 25.64 6.54
N ASN A 641 -29.47 26.71 6.33
CA ASN A 641 -30.80 26.60 5.75
C ASN A 641 -30.76 25.98 4.35
N HIS A 642 -29.79 26.41 3.53
CA HIS A 642 -29.56 25.84 2.21
C HIS A 642 -29.20 24.35 2.28
N PHE A 643 -28.31 23.96 3.20
CA PHE A 643 -27.96 22.56 3.44
C PHE A 643 -29.19 21.70 3.80
N ILE A 644 -30.06 22.19 4.70
CA ILE A 644 -31.28 21.45 5.09
C ILE A 644 -32.27 21.35 3.93
N GLU A 645 -32.38 22.39 3.09
CA GLU A 645 -33.24 22.37 1.90
C GLU A 645 -32.79 21.30 0.90
N LEU A 646 -31.49 21.26 0.58
CA LEU A 646 -30.91 20.24 -0.28
C LEU A 646 -31.14 18.83 0.29
N LEU A 647 -30.90 18.66 1.59
CA LEU A 647 -31.07 17.38 2.27
C LEU A 647 -32.53 16.88 2.27
N ARG A 648 -33.51 17.78 2.45
CA ARG A 648 -34.94 17.42 2.39
C ARG A 648 -35.40 17.10 0.99
N LYS A 649 -34.82 17.73 -0.02
CA LYS A 649 -35.18 17.52 -1.43
C LYS A 649 -34.65 16.18 -1.95
N ASP A 650 -33.38 15.89 -1.70
CA ASP A 650 -32.66 14.78 -2.34
C ASP A 650 -32.39 13.60 -1.38
N GLY A 651 -32.65 13.76 -0.08
CA GLY A 651 -32.42 12.74 0.95
C GLY A 651 -30.96 12.58 1.36
N ARG A 652 -30.03 13.18 0.61
CA ARG A 652 -28.59 13.26 0.89
C ARG A 652 -27.98 14.52 0.27
N VAL A 653 -26.84 14.93 0.81
CA VAL A 653 -25.98 16.00 0.30
C VAL A 653 -24.55 15.48 0.36
N ASP A 654 -23.84 15.55 -0.75
CA ASP A 654 -22.46 15.10 -0.86
C ASP A 654 -21.54 16.32 -1.08
N ASP A 655 -20.46 16.41 -0.31
CA ASP A 655 -19.33 17.33 -0.48
C ASP A 655 -19.68 18.82 -0.51
N LEU A 656 -20.58 19.28 0.37
CA LEU A 656 -20.96 20.70 0.45
C LEU A 656 -19.94 21.49 1.25
N GLU A 657 -19.29 22.46 0.61
CA GLU A 657 -18.35 23.39 1.27
C GLU A 657 -19.10 24.48 2.04
N VAL A 658 -18.89 24.55 3.36
CA VAL A 658 -19.50 25.54 4.26
C VAL A 658 -18.50 26.09 5.26
N LEU A 659 -18.77 27.28 5.80
CA LEU A 659 -18.00 27.83 6.91
C LEU A 659 -18.63 27.43 8.25
N MET A 660 -17.85 26.73 9.05
CA MET A 660 -18.26 26.28 10.38
C MET A 660 -17.49 27.02 11.47
N ALA A 661 -18.06 27.02 12.66
CA ALA A 661 -17.50 27.65 13.84
C ALA A 661 -17.52 26.64 14.99
N ALA A 662 -16.38 26.49 15.66
CA ALA A 662 -16.29 25.72 16.90
C ALA A 662 -16.67 26.56 18.12
N MET A 663 -16.78 25.89 19.28
CA MET A 663 -17.24 26.54 20.52
C MET A 663 -16.24 27.55 21.10
N ASP A 664 -14.96 27.41 20.78
CA ASP A 664 -13.90 28.37 21.13
C ASP A 664 -13.89 29.61 20.21
N GLY A 665 -14.74 29.63 19.18
CA GLY A 665 -14.86 30.71 18.21
C GLY A 665 -13.94 30.57 16.99
N HIS A 666 -13.14 29.50 16.87
CA HIS A 666 -12.35 29.30 15.65
C HIS A 666 -13.27 28.97 14.47
N ILE A 667 -12.95 29.56 13.32
CA ILE A 667 -13.70 29.39 12.08
C ILE A 667 -12.86 28.53 11.14
N PHE A 668 -13.49 27.55 10.51
CA PHE A 668 -12.84 26.66 9.57
C PHE A 668 -13.73 26.37 8.37
N TRP A 669 -13.11 26.10 7.23
CA TRP A 669 -13.81 25.59 6.06
C TRP A 669 -14.07 24.10 6.25
N ALA A 670 -15.33 23.72 6.08
CA ALA A 670 -15.78 22.35 6.26
C ALA A 670 -16.40 21.82 4.98
N LEU A 671 -16.04 20.58 4.62
CA LEU A 671 -16.70 19.80 3.59
C LEU A 671 -17.69 18.86 4.28
N VAL A 672 -18.98 19.08 4.07
CA VAL A 672 -20.06 18.38 4.78
C VAL A 672 -20.81 17.47 3.83
N SER A 673 -20.81 16.19 4.15
CA SER A 673 -21.61 15.16 3.47
C SER A 673 -22.59 14.56 4.46
N ALA A 674 -23.87 14.50 4.11
CA ALA A 674 -24.92 14.07 5.02
C ALA A 674 -26.06 13.32 4.33
N SER A 675 -26.72 12.44 5.08
CA SER A 675 -27.88 11.67 4.63
C SER A 675 -28.94 11.55 5.71
N ILE A 676 -30.20 11.43 5.31
CA ILE A 676 -31.29 11.11 6.22
C ILE A 676 -31.26 9.60 6.53
N VAL A 677 -31.24 9.25 7.81
CA VAL A 677 -31.23 7.88 8.33
C VAL A 677 -32.35 7.68 9.35
N ASP A 678 -32.78 6.44 9.53
CA ASP A 678 -33.68 6.08 10.63
C ASP A 678 -32.85 5.82 11.91
N PHE A 679 -33.22 6.48 13.00
CA PHE A 679 -32.58 6.29 14.30
C PHE A 679 -33.66 6.14 15.37
N GLU A 680 -33.77 4.94 15.95
CA GLU A 680 -34.79 4.58 16.95
C GLU A 680 -36.24 4.86 16.48
N GLY A 681 -36.50 4.77 15.17
CA GLY A 681 -37.82 5.03 14.58
C GLY A 681 -38.13 6.51 14.33
N GLU A 682 -37.18 7.42 14.54
CA GLU A 682 -37.27 8.83 14.16
C GLU A 682 -36.26 9.18 13.03
N PRO A 683 -36.65 9.99 12.04
CA PRO A 683 -35.72 10.51 11.03
C PRO A 683 -34.62 11.40 11.63
N ALA A 684 -33.38 11.04 11.38
CA ALA A 684 -32.18 11.76 11.80
C ALA A 684 -31.26 12.06 10.60
N ILE A 685 -30.40 13.06 10.76
CA ILE A 685 -29.35 13.45 9.82
C ILE A 685 -28.05 12.87 10.34
N PHE A 686 -27.44 11.98 9.58
CA PHE A 686 -26.05 11.58 9.79
C PHE A 686 -25.17 12.43 8.89
N ALA A 687 -24.22 13.18 9.48
CA ALA A 687 -23.32 14.06 8.76
C ALA A 687 -21.85 13.73 9.08
N ALA A 688 -21.04 13.59 8.03
CA ALA A 688 -19.60 13.57 8.08
C ALA A 688 -19.07 14.95 7.70
N ILE A 689 -18.19 15.52 8.51
CA ILE A 689 -17.62 16.85 8.32
C ILE A 689 -16.11 16.74 8.24
N ASN A 690 -15.50 17.24 7.18
CA ASN A 690 -14.05 17.25 7.01
C ASN A 690 -13.52 18.68 6.99
N ASP A 691 -12.48 18.98 7.76
CA ASP A 691 -11.84 20.30 7.74
C ASP A 691 -10.94 20.42 6.50
N ILE A 692 -11.28 21.36 5.62
CA ILE A 692 -10.56 21.63 4.37
C ILE A 692 -9.84 22.98 4.41
N SER A 693 -9.65 23.58 5.58
CA SER A 693 -9.01 24.89 5.74
C SER A 693 -7.57 24.88 5.23
N ALA A 694 -6.80 23.82 5.55
CA ALA A 694 -5.44 23.67 5.05
C ALA A 694 -5.40 23.59 3.51
N ARG A 695 -6.36 22.87 2.90
CA ARG A 695 -6.49 22.80 1.44
C ARG A 695 -6.79 24.17 0.83
N LYS A 696 -7.75 24.91 1.40
CA LYS A 696 -8.09 26.27 0.94
C LYS A 696 -6.90 27.23 1.04
N HIS A 697 -6.15 27.18 2.13
CA HIS A 697 -4.94 27.99 2.28
C HIS A 697 -3.86 27.66 1.23
N MET A 698 -3.64 26.37 0.94
CA MET A 698 -2.71 25.96 -0.11
C MET A 698 -3.17 26.40 -1.51
N GLU A 699 -4.47 26.30 -1.81
CA GLU A 699 -5.04 26.78 -3.07
C GLU A 699 -4.82 28.30 -3.25
N ASP A 700 -5.03 29.08 -2.19
CA ASP A 700 -4.78 30.52 -2.20
C ASP A 700 -3.28 30.85 -2.33
N GLU A 701 -2.40 30.13 -1.64
CA GLU A 701 -0.94 30.29 -1.74
C GLU A 701 -0.45 30.01 -3.16
N VAL A 702 -0.89 28.91 -3.77
CA VAL A 702 -0.58 28.58 -5.17
C VAL A 702 -1.05 29.69 -6.12
N ARG A 703 -2.25 30.23 -5.88
CA ARG A 703 -2.78 31.33 -6.70
C ARG A 703 -1.95 32.61 -6.57
N GLN A 704 -1.48 32.94 -5.37
CA GLN A 704 -0.58 34.07 -5.13
C GLN A 704 0.77 33.85 -5.81
N LEU A 705 1.39 32.67 -5.63
CA LEU A 705 2.66 32.32 -6.24
C LEU A 705 2.61 32.37 -7.76
N ASN A 706 1.53 31.87 -8.38
CA ASN A 706 1.35 31.97 -9.84
C ASN A 706 1.29 33.43 -10.30
N THR A 707 0.56 34.28 -9.58
CA THR A 707 0.47 35.71 -9.90
C THR A 707 1.83 36.39 -9.79
N GLU A 708 2.62 36.09 -8.76
CA GLU A 708 3.98 36.62 -8.60
C GLU A 708 4.93 36.10 -9.68
N LEU A 709 4.83 34.82 -10.02
CA LEU A 709 5.64 34.19 -11.07
C LEU A 709 5.37 34.83 -12.43
N GLU A 710 4.11 35.04 -12.80
CA GLU A 710 3.73 35.72 -14.05
C GLU A 710 4.32 37.14 -14.11
N GLN A 711 4.27 37.89 -13.01
CA GLN A 711 4.88 39.21 -12.92
C GLN A 711 6.40 39.15 -13.10
N ARG A 712 7.07 38.18 -12.46
CA ARG A 712 8.53 38.00 -12.55
C ARG A 712 8.97 37.59 -13.96
N VAL A 713 8.22 36.71 -14.62
CA VAL A 713 8.45 36.31 -16.02
C VAL A 713 8.32 37.53 -16.93
N LYS A 714 7.27 38.35 -16.76
CA LYS A 714 7.07 39.57 -17.56
C LYS A 714 8.20 40.59 -17.37
N LEU A 715 8.64 40.80 -16.13
CA LEU A 715 9.75 41.70 -15.82
C LEU A 715 11.05 41.21 -16.48
N ARG A 716 11.42 39.95 -16.27
CA ARG A 716 12.65 39.36 -16.86
C ARG A 716 12.65 39.39 -18.38
N THR A 717 11.51 39.13 -19.00
CA THR A 717 11.38 39.20 -20.47
C THR A 717 11.63 40.61 -20.98
N THR A 718 11.18 41.63 -20.25
CA THR A 718 11.41 43.04 -20.59
C THR A 718 12.89 43.42 -20.39
N GLU A 719 13.52 42.99 -19.30
CA GLU A 719 14.96 43.20 -19.05
C GLU A 719 15.83 42.59 -20.15
N LEU A 720 15.56 41.34 -20.53
CA LEU A 720 16.27 40.64 -21.61
C LEU A 720 16.09 41.36 -22.95
N ALA A 721 14.89 41.83 -23.26
CA ALA A 721 14.63 42.58 -24.49
C ALA A 721 15.44 43.89 -24.54
N THR A 722 15.55 44.60 -23.42
CA THR A 722 16.36 45.82 -23.31
C THR A 722 17.86 45.52 -23.45
N ALA A 723 18.37 44.52 -22.73
CA ALA A 723 19.79 44.14 -22.78
C ALA A 723 20.22 43.69 -24.19
N ASN A 724 19.36 42.92 -24.89
CA ASN A 724 19.60 42.56 -26.30
C ASN A 724 19.69 43.80 -27.20
N LYS A 725 18.77 44.76 -27.04
CA LYS A 725 18.77 46.00 -27.83
C LYS A 725 20.00 46.88 -27.58
N GLU A 726 20.48 46.92 -26.34
CA GLU A 726 21.71 47.63 -25.98
C GLU A 726 22.94 46.99 -26.62
N LEU A 727 23.06 45.66 -26.55
CA LEU A 727 24.14 44.90 -27.18
C LEU A 727 24.15 45.10 -28.72
N GLU A 728 22.96 45.15 -29.33
CA GLU A 728 22.81 45.44 -30.76
C GLU A 728 23.33 46.83 -31.14
N THR A 729 22.98 47.84 -30.35
CA THR A 729 23.40 49.23 -30.58
C THR A 729 24.92 49.36 -30.42
N PHE A 730 25.49 48.71 -29.39
CA PHE A 730 26.92 48.67 -29.13
C PHE A 730 27.71 48.04 -30.29
N THR A 731 27.27 46.88 -30.78
CA THR A 731 27.97 46.18 -31.88
C THR A 731 27.98 47.01 -33.17
N TYR A 732 26.88 47.73 -33.45
CA TYR A 732 26.78 48.61 -34.61
C TYR A 732 27.69 49.85 -34.48
N SER A 733 27.67 50.53 -33.32
CA SER A 733 28.47 51.74 -33.11
C SER A 733 29.97 51.44 -33.15
N VAL A 734 30.42 50.39 -32.47
CA VAL A 734 31.84 49.99 -32.44
C VAL A 734 32.37 49.70 -33.84
N SER A 735 31.59 49.00 -34.67
CA SER A 735 31.99 48.68 -36.04
C SER A 735 32.10 49.94 -36.93
N HIS A 736 31.17 50.89 -36.78
CA HIS A 736 31.20 52.16 -37.51
C HIS A 736 32.41 53.01 -37.08
N ASP A 737 32.67 53.08 -35.78
CA ASP A 737 33.73 53.90 -35.20
C ASP A 737 35.13 53.33 -35.49
N LEU A 738 35.26 52.02 -35.68
CA LEU A 738 36.50 51.38 -36.13
C LEU A 738 36.78 51.62 -37.64
N LYS A 739 35.75 51.75 -38.49
CA LYS A 739 35.94 52.00 -39.93
C LYS A 739 36.48 53.40 -40.26
N ALA A 740 36.19 54.40 -39.44
CA ALA A 740 36.63 55.78 -39.68
C ALA A 740 38.16 55.95 -39.59
N PRO A 741 38.88 55.52 -38.53
CA PRO A 741 40.32 55.63 -38.46
C PRO A 741 41.03 54.73 -39.50
N LEU A 742 40.47 53.56 -39.82
CA LEU A 742 41.02 52.68 -40.87
C LEU A 742 41.03 53.35 -42.25
N ARG A 743 39.93 54.02 -42.64
CA ARG A 743 39.89 54.80 -43.89
C ARG A 743 40.93 55.92 -43.92
N GLY A 744 41.20 56.53 -42.77
CA GLY A 744 42.27 57.53 -42.64
C GLY A 744 43.66 56.92 -42.91
N ILE A 745 43.97 55.78 -42.28
CA ILE A 745 45.25 55.09 -42.46
C ILE A 745 45.42 54.60 -43.91
N ASP A 746 44.37 54.01 -44.52
CA ASP A 746 44.39 53.62 -45.93
C ASP A 746 44.61 54.82 -46.87
N GLY A 747 43.90 55.92 -46.65
CA GLY A 747 44.02 57.13 -47.46
C GLY A 747 45.43 57.73 -47.43
N TYR A 748 46.02 57.90 -46.24
CA TYR A 748 47.38 58.45 -46.12
C TYR A 748 48.46 57.48 -46.62
N SER A 749 48.30 56.17 -46.38
CA SER A 749 49.25 55.17 -46.88
C SER A 749 49.19 55.06 -48.41
N ARG A 750 48.01 55.18 -49.03
CA ARG A 750 47.87 55.26 -50.50
C ARG A 750 48.55 56.50 -51.08
N LEU A 751 48.37 57.67 -50.48
CA LEU A 751 49.04 58.90 -50.91
C LEU A 751 50.56 58.80 -50.81
N LEU A 752 51.09 58.20 -49.74
CA LEU A 752 52.51 57.93 -49.59
C LEU A 752 53.02 56.97 -50.67
N GLN A 753 52.25 55.93 -51.00
CA GLN A 753 52.61 54.99 -52.05
C GLN A 753 52.56 55.62 -53.44
N GLU A 754 51.57 56.44 -53.77
CA GLU A 754 51.42 57.03 -55.11
C GLU A 754 52.37 58.22 -55.34
N GLN A 755 52.56 59.09 -54.34
CA GLN A 755 53.31 60.35 -54.51
C GLN A 755 54.78 60.24 -54.13
N TYR A 756 55.15 59.30 -53.25
CA TYR A 756 56.51 59.20 -52.70
C TYR A 756 57.18 57.84 -52.98
N GLN A 757 56.60 56.98 -53.82
CA GLN A 757 57.15 55.65 -54.14
C GLN A 757 58.63 55.66 -54.56
N GLY A 758 59.02 56.68 -55.33
CA GLY A 758 60.37 56.83 -55.86
C GLY A 758 61.38 57.40 -54.87
N GLN A 759 60.92 57.93 -53.73
CA GLN A 759 61.77 58.48 -52.65
C GLN A 759 61.97 57.49 -51.50
N LEU A 760 61.18 56.41 -51.47
CA LEU A 760 61.26 55.34 -50.49
C LEU A 760 62.27 54.28 -50.95
N ASP A 761 63.11 53.84 -50.02
CA ASP A 761 63.94 52.64 -50.19
C ASP A 761 63.07 51.36 -50.21
N GLU A 762 63.69 50.21 -50.48
CA GLU A 762 62.96 48.93 -50.52
C GLU A 762 62.25 48.61 -49.20
N GLU A 763 62.88 48.95 -48.08
CA GLU A 763 62.34 48.70 -46.74
C GLU A 763 61.11 49.60 -46.46
N GLY A 764 61.18 50.89 -46.79
CA GLY A 764 60.05 51.82 -46.69
C GLY A 764 58.86 51.42 -47.57
N ARG A 765 59.11 50.90 -48.78
CA ARG A 765 58.05 50.34 -49.64
C ARG A 765 57.42 49.08 -49.05
N LEU A 766 58.22 48.20 -48.46
CA LEU A 766 57.74 46.99 -47.79
C LEU A 766 56.84 47.34 -46.58
N PHE A 767 57.27 48.29 -45.74
CA PHE A 767 56.46 48.73 -44.59
C PHE A 767 55.12 49.34 -45.01
N LEU A 768 55.11 50.20 -46.03
CA LEU A 768 53.87 50.75 -46.58
C LEU A 768 52.94 49.68 -47.15
N SER A 769 53.49 48.68 -47.84
CA SER A 769 52.74 47.52 -48.32
C SER A 769 52.11 46.75 -47.17
N ASN A 770 52.85 46.50 -46.09
CA ASN A 770 52.36 45.78 -44.92
C ASN A 770 51.27 46.54 -44.16
N VAL A 771 51.42 47.86 -44.01
CA VAL A 771 50.39 48.71 -43.39
C VAL A 771 49.09 48.64 -44.18
N ARG A 772 49.15 48.77 -45.51
CA ARG A 772 47.97 48.69 -46.37
C ARG A 772 47.30 47.32 -46.31
N LEU A 773 48.09 46.23 -46.38
CA LEU A 773 47.59 44.87 -46.20
C LEU A 773 46.89 44.67 -44.85
N GLY A 774 47.45 45.23 -43.77
CA GLY A 774 46.84 45.19 -42.44
C GLY A 774 45.52 45.94 -42.36
N VAL A 775 45.42 47.12 -42.99
CA VAL A 775 44.18 47.90 -43.05
C VAL A 775 43.10 47.20 -43.87
N GLU A 776 43.47 46.63 -45.03
CA GLU A 776 42.55 45.85 -45.87
C GLU A 776 42.03 44.61 -45.12
N GLN A 777 42.88 43.93 -44.33
CA GLN A 777 42.46 42.82 -43.49
C GLN A 777 41.51 43.25 -42.36
N MET A 778 41.77 44.39 -41.71
CA MET A 778 40.89 44.90 -40.65
C MET A 778 39.54 45.34 -41.20
N ASP A 779 39.49 45.96 -42.38
CA ASP A 779 38.22 46.36 -42.99
C ASP A 779 37.38 45.12 -43.34
N ALA A 780 37.99 44.09 -43.96
CA ALA A 780 37.33 42.82 -44.25
C ALA A 780 36.79 42.13 -42.97
N LEU A 781 37.57 42.15 -41.88
CA LEU A 781 37.15 41.56 -40.60
C LEU A 781 35.95 42.29 -40.00
N ILE A 782 35.91 43.63 -40.08
CA ILE A 782 34.77 44.42 -39.62
C ILE A 782 33.53 44.16 -40.48
N GLU A 783 33.70 44.05 -41.80
CA GLU A 783 32.59 43.72 -42.70
C GLU A 783 32.00 42.34 -42.41
N ASP A 784 32.84 41.33 -42.20
CA ASP A 784 32.39 39.99 -41.87
C ASP A 784 31.69 39.93 -40.50
N LEU A 785 32.20 40.68 -39.51
CA LEU A 785 31.58 40.77 -38.19
C LEU A 785 30.21 41.47 -38.25
N LEU A 786 30.10 42.51 -39.09
CA LEU A 786 28.82 43.16 -39.39
C LEU A 786 27.88 42.24 -40.15
N ALA A 787 28.36 41.47 -41.11
CA ALA A 787 27.57 40.48 -41.84
C ALA A 787 27.03 39.40 -40.88
N TYR A 788 27.88 38.88 -39.99
CA TYR A 788 27.49 37.93 -38.95
C TYR A 788 26.40 38.51 -38.02
N SER A 789 26.58 39.74 -37.53
CA SER A 789 25.61 40.41 -36.66
C SER A 789 24.30 40.79 -37.39
N ARG A 790 24.35 41.14 -38.67
CA ARG A 790 23.14 41.38 -39.50
C ARG A 790 22.40 40.07 -39.76
N MET A 791 23.13 38.98 -39.96
CA MET A 791 22.56 37.65 -40.14
C MET A 791 21.87 37.13 -38.89
N GLU A 792 22.12 37.70 -37.71
CA GLU A 792 21.33 37.44 -36.49
C GLU A 792 20.00 38.20 -36.49
N ARG A 793 19.98 39.42 -37.07
CA ARG A 793 18.86 40.36 -37.06
C ARG A 793 17.83 40.16 -38.18
N ARG A 794 18.21 39.52 -39.28
CA ARG A 794 17.35 39.39 -40.47
C ARG A 794 16.13 38.50 -40.20
N SER A 795 14.91 38.91 -40.57
CA SER A 795 13.79 37.98 -40.65
C SER A 795 13.98 37.09 -41.87
N LEU A 796 14.18 35.78 -41.66
CA LEU A 796 14.34 34.84 -42.77
C LEU A 796 12.97 34.51 -43.34
N THR A 797 12.79 34.76 -44.63
CA THR A 797 11.58 34.34 -45.34
C THR A 797 11.87 33.03 -46.04
N GLY A 798 11.23 31.94 -45.61
CA GLY A 798 11.36 30.64 -46.28
C GLY A 798 10.60 30.63 -47.59
N GLN A 799 11.27 30.99 -48.69
CA GLN A 799 10.73 31.01 -50.06
C GLN A 799 11.22 29.77 -50.82
N SER A 800 10.49 29.38 -51.86
CA SER A 800 10.95 28.31 -52.77
C SER A 800 12.05 28.85 -53.67
N VAL A 801 13.26 28.30 -53.56
CA VAL A 801 14.45 28.70 -54.31
C VAL A 801 14.83 27.60 -55.29
N ASN A 802 14.97 27.95 -56.58
CA ASN A 802 15.52 27.05 -57.59
C ASN A 802 17.05 27.04 -57.47
N LEU A 803 17.61 25.89 -57.04
CA LEU A 803 19.04 25.79 -56.76
C LEU A 803 19.91 25.85 -58.01
N ALA A 804 19.44 25.33 -59.15
CA ALA A 804 20.19 25.41 -60.40
C ALA A 804 20.39 26.86 -60.85
N ARG A 805 19.33 27.68 -60.78
CA ARG A 805 19.40 29.09 -61.13
C ARG A 805 20.31 29.86 -60.17
N LEU A 806 20.14 29.65 -58.86
CA LEU A 806 20.95 30.34 -57.85
C LEU A 806 22.44 30.03 -57.99
N VAL A 807 22.79 28.75 -58.18
CA VAL A 807 24.19 28.34 -58.39
C VAL A 807 24.74 28.93 -59.69
N ALA A 808 23.95 28.96 -60.77
CA ALA A 808 24.37 29.57 -62.03
C ALA A 808 24.64 31.08 -61.87
N ASP A 809 23.76 31.82 -61.21
CA ASP A 809 23.92 33.25 -60.96
C ASP A 809 25.21 33.54 -60.15
N ILE A 810 25.51 32.72 -59.14
CA ILE A 810 26.71 32.88 -58.29
C ILE A 810 28.00 32.52 -59.04
N LEU A 811 27.97 31.50 -59.89
CA LEU A 811 29.11 31.16 -60.74
C LEU A 811 29.39 32.25 -61.77
N ASP A 812 28.35 32.89 -62.31
CA ASP A 812 28.49 34.01 -63.25
C ASP A 812 29.10 35.25 -62.58
N GLU A 813 28.72 35.55 -61.32
CA GLU A 813 29.33 36.62 -60.51
C GLU A 813 30.86 36.48 -60.34
N ARG A 814 31.39 35.24 -60.42
CA ARG A 814 32.82 34.92 -60.28
C ARG A 814 33.46 34.41 -61.57
N ARG A 815 32.80 34.58 -62.72
CA ARG A 815 33.26 34.02 -64.00
C ARG A 815 34.69 34.40 -64.35
N THR A 816 35.04 35.68 -64.18
CA THR A 816 36.38 36.21 -64.46
C THR A 816 37.46 35.52 -63.63
N ASP A 817 37.21 35.26 -62.35
CA ASP A 817 38.17 34.60 -61.44
C ASP A 817 38.30 33.11 -61.74
N ILE A 818 37.19 32.45 -62.08
CA ILE A 818 37.13 31.05 -62.49
C ILE A 818 37.95 30.85 -63.79
N ASP A 819 37.72 31.70 -64.79
CA ASP A 819 38.40 31.64 -66.08
C ASP A 819 39.88 32.02 -65.96
N ALA A 820 40.23 33.04 -65.18
CA ALA A 820 41.61 33.46 -64.94
C ALA A 820 42.46 32.36 -64.29
N ARG A 821 41.85 31.49 -63.46
CA ARG A 821 42.51 30.36 -62.80
C ARG A 821 42.40 29.05 -63.60
N GLY A 822 41.64 29.03 -64.69
CA GLY A 822 41.37 27.80 -65.45
C GLY A 822 40.65 26.72 -64.63
N MET A 823 39.79 27.12 -63.68
CA MET A 823 39.08 26.18 -62.81
C MET A 823 37.96 25.47 -63.56
N ILE A 824 37.96 24.15 -63.49
CA ILE A 824 36.93 23.29 -64.09
C ILE A 824 35.77 23.17 -63.10
N VAL A 825 34.60 23.68 -63.47
CA VAL A 825 33.39 23.60 -62.64
C VAL A 825 32.44 22.55 -63.21
N GLU A 826 32.15 21.52 -62.43
CA GLU A 826 31.22 20.45 -62.79
C GLU A 826 29.92 20.57 -61.98
N ILE A 827 28.78 20.63 -62.67
CA ILE A 827 27.46 20.72 -62.04
C ILE A 827 26.70 19.41 -62.24
N GLN A 828 26.25 18.77 -61.17
CA GLN A 828 25.57 17.48 -61.20
C GLN A 828 24.25 17.51 -60.41
N GLY A 829 23.17 16.95 -60.97
CA GLY A 829 21.92 16.68 -60.23
C GLY A 829 21.06 17.91 -59.83
N LEU A 830 21.38 19.12 -60.32
CA LEU A 830 20.70 20.36 -59.88
C LEU A 830 19.41 20.73 -60.66
N GLN A 831 19.19 20.18 -61.86
CA GLN A 831 18.26 20.73 -62.87
C GLN A 831 16.77 20.78 -62.44
N GLU A 832 16.37 20.09 -61.35
CA GLU A 832 14.99 20.06 -60.83
C GLU A 832 14.88 20.28 -59.31
N LEU A 833 15.94 20.73 -58.62
CA LEU A 833 15.92 20.88 -57.17
C LEU A 833 15.42 22.26 -56.73
N THR A 834 14.33 22.28 -55.96
CA THR A 834 13.84 23.43 -55.20
C THR A 834 13.99 23.18 -53.70
N ALA A 835 14.45 24.20 -52.97
CA ALA A 835 14.54 24.15 -51.51
C ALA A 835 13.86 25.36 -50.87
N ARG A 836 13.33 25.20 -49.66
CA ARG A 836 12.69 26.28 -48.90
C ARG A 836 13.74 26.99 -48.05
N ALA A 837 14.25 28.10 -48.56
CA ALA A 837 15.33 28.86 -47.94
C ALA A 837 15.13 30.37 -48.12
N ASP A 838 15.91 31.16 -47.39
CA ASP A 838 16.06 32.59 -47.67
C ASP A 838 17.02 32.76 -48.87
N PRO A 839 16.58 33.34 -50.00
CA PRO A 839 17.39 33.39 -51.22
C PRO A 839 18.74 34.10 -51.02
N GLU A 840 18.75 35.22 -50.31
CA GLU A 840 19.96 35.99 -50.04
C GLU A 840 20.87 35.29 -49.00
N GLY A 841 20.29 34.70 -47.96
CA GLY A 841 21.01 33.90 -46.98
C GLY A 841 21.72 32.70 -47.60
N LEU A 842 21.03 31.97 -48.49
CA LEU A 842 21.61 30.86 -49.23
C LEU A 842 22.65 31.33 -50.26
N ALA A 843 22.43 32.46 -50.93
CA ALA A 843 23.41 33.06 -51.83
C ALA A 843 24.71 33.44 -51.09
N MET A 844 24.59 33.95 -49.86
CA MET A 844 25.74 34.27 -49.02
C MET A 844 26.52 33.02 -48.61
N VAL A 845 25.81 31.93 -48.25
CA VAL A 845 26.44 30.63 -47.96
C VAL A 845 27.26 30.15 -49.15
N LEU A 846 26.64 30.13 -50.34
CA LEU A 846 27.27 29.62 -51.55
C LEU A 846 28.46 30.48 -52.00
N ARG A 847 28.37 31.81 -51.90
CA ARG A 847 29.51 32.70 -52.17
C ARG A 847 30.69 32.44 -51.25
N ASN A 848 30.46 32.28 -49.94
CA ASN A 848 31.52 31.98 -48.98
C ASN A 848 32.20 30.63 -49.27
N LEU A 849 31.44 29.62 -49.68
CA LEU A 849 31.99 28.31 -50.05
C LEU A 849 32.74 28.35 -51.39
N LEU A 850 32.23 29.09 -52.38
CA LEU A 850 32.90 29.28 -53.67
C LEU A 850 34.21 30.06 -53.52
N ASP A 851 34.22 31.13 -52.75
CA ASP A 851 35.43 31.92 -52.47
C ASP A 851 36.48 31.06 -51.72
N ASN A 852 36.05 30.16 -50.83
CA ASN A 852 36.93 29.16 -50.21
C ASN A 852 37.49 28.17 -51.25
N ALA A 853 36.64 27.60 -52.11
CA ALA A 853 37.09 26.66 -53.15
C ALA A 853 38.12 27.30 -54.09
N LEU A 854 37.87 28.53 -54.58
CA LEU A 854 38.81 29.29 -55.40
C LEU A 854 40.14 29.52 -54.68
N LYS A 855 40.08 29.88 -53.40
CA LYS A 855 41.27 30.18 -52.59
C LYS A 855 42.14 28.95 -52.32
N PHE A 856 41.55 27.81 -51.98
CA PHE A 856 42.27 26.62 -51.51
C PHE A 856 42.69 25.65 -52.63
N THR A 857 42.22 25.88 -53.86
CA THR A 857 42.63 25.12 -55.06
C THR A 857 43.77 25.78 -55.84
N ARG A 858 44.38 26.86 -55.32
CA ARG A 858 45.39 27.67 -56.05
C ARG A 858 46.59 26.86 -56.58
N ASP A 859 46.98 25.81 -55.87
CA ASP A 859 48.16 24.98 -56.15
C ASP A 859 47.76 23.66 -56.87
N SER A 860 46.47 23.48 -57.17
CA SER A 860 45.92 22.31 -57.86
C SER A 860 45.90 22.54 -59.38
N HIS A 861 46.34 21.54 -60.17
CA HIS A 861 46.43 21.65 -61.63
C HIS A 861 45.87 20.39 -62.34
N PRO A 862 44.69 20.47 -63.00
CA PRO A 862 43.78 21.61 -63.02
C PRO A 862 43.00 21.75 -61.70
N PRO A 863 42.64 22.98 -61.28
CA PRO A 863 41.75 23.19 -60.15
C PRO A 863 40.31 22.78 -60.53
N THR A 864 39.64 22.00 -59.69
CA THR A 864 38.30 21.48 -59.98
C THR A 864 37.34 21.76 -58.82
N LEU A 865 36.11 22.18 -59.15
CA LEU A 865 35.00 22.35 -58.23
C LEU A 865 33.78 21.56 -58.74
N THR A 866 33.32 20.60 -57.97
CA THR A 866 32.09 19.83 -58.26
C THR A 866 30.97 20.31 -57.34
N ILE A 867 29.85 20.73 -57.93
CA ILE A 867 28.62 21.09 -57.19
C ILE A 867 27.55 20.06 -57.52
N ARG A 868 27.15 19.28 -56.50
CA ARG A 868 26.18 18.19 -56.64
C ARG A 868 24.95 18.42 -55.79
N GLY A 869 23.78 18.35 -56.42
CA GLY A 869 22.50 18.35 -55.72
C GLY A 869 21.93 16.93 -55.61
N THR A 870 21.48 16.53 -54.42
CA THR A 870 20.71 15.30 -54.21
C THR A 870 19.43 15.58 -53.44
N SER A 871 18.36 14.86 -53.80
CA SER A 871 17.08 14.94 -53.10
C SER A 871 17.02 13.87 -52.00
N ALA A 872 16.71 14.27 -50.77
CA ALA A 872 16.32 13.37 -49.69
C ALA A 872 14.78 13.41 -49.47
N GLU A 873 14.23 12.59 -48.56
CA GLU A 873 12.78 12.52 -48.32
C GLU A 873 12.18 13.86 -47.84
N LYS A 874 12.91 14.63 -47.04
CA LYS A 874 12.43 15.88 -46.40
C LYS A 874 13.34 17.09 -46.58
N SER A 875 14.47 16.91 -47.26
CA SER A 875 15.50 17.93 -47.45
C SER A 875 16.17 17.77 -48.82
N VAL A 876 16.88 18.81 -49.24
CA VAL A 876 17.79 18.80 -50.38
C VAL A 876 19.20 18.93 -49.84
N ILE A 877 20.11 18.07 -50.29
CA ILE A 877 21.52 18.13 -49.93
C ILE A 877 22.29 18.73 -51.12
N LEU A 878 23.03 19.78 -50.85
CA LEU A 878 23.92 20.43 -51.82
C LEU A 878 25.36 20.23 -51.36
N GLU A 879 26.13 19.51 -52.16
CA GLU A 879 27.52 19.14 -51.90
C GLU A 879 28.42 20.01 -52.78
N LEU A 880 29.41 20.66 -52.19
CA LEU A 880 30.44 21.42 -52.89
C LEU A 880 31.80 20.77 -52.58
N HIS A 881 32.40 20.16 -53.60
CA HIS A 881 33.68 19.46 -53.49
C HIS A 881 34.76 20.17 -54.29
N ASP A 882 35.86 20.56 -53.64
CA ASP A 882 37.06 21.09 -54.28
C ASP A 882 38.21 20.09 -54.21
N ASN A 883 39.16 20.15 -55.16
CA ASN A 883 40.39 19.34 -55.15
C ASN A 883 41.60 20.09 -54.54
N GLY A 884 41.35 20.97 -53.57
CA GLY A 884 42.37 21.78 -52.94
C GLY A 884 43.22 21.04 -51.92
N ILE A 885 43.85 21.80 -51.03
CA ILE A 885 44.74 21.28 -49.99
C ILE A 885 44.07 20.38 -48.94
N GLY A 886 42.74 20.47 -48.78
CA GLY A 886 42.01 19.79 -47.71
C GLY A 886 42.47 20.13 -46.29
N PHE A 887 41.89 19.48 -45.28
CA PHE A 887 42.23 19.63 -43.88
C PHE A 887 41.97 18.35 -43.09
N ASP A 888 42.53 18.28 -41.87
CA ASP A 888 42.36 17.14 -40.97
C ASP A 888 41.00 17.17 -40.27
N MET A 889 40.26 16.06 -40.35
CA MET A 889 38.94 15.89 -39.76
C MET A 889 38.90 16.04 -38.24
N GLN A 890 40.03 15.99 -37.53
CA GLN A 890 40.07 16.35 -36.10
C GLN A 890 39.61 17.79 -35.84
N PHE A 891 39.64 18.67 -36.85
CA PHE A 891 39.23 20.06 -36.76
C PHE A 891 37.86 20.37 -37.37
N HIS A 892 37.11 19.38 -37.86
CA HIS A 892 35.88 19.58 -38.65
C HIS A 892 34.79 20.41 -37.96
N ASP A 893 34.67 20.37 -36.63
CA ASP A 893 33.72 21.20 -35.89
C ASP A 893 34.25 22.63 -35.68
N ARG A 894 35.57 22.77 -35.50
CA ARG A 894 36.24 24.03 -35.17
C ARG A 894 36.34 24.97 -36.37
N ILE A 895 36.36 24.47 -37.61
CA ILE A 895 36.44 25.33 -38.81
C ILE A 895 35.25 26.29 -38.95
N PHE A 896 34.12 25.99 -38.31
CA PHE A 896 32.92 26.82 -38.33
C PHE A 896 32.83 27.81 -37.16
N ASP A 897 33.81 27.85 -36.25
CA ASP A 897 33.86 28.82 -35.16
C ASP A 897 34.44 30.15 -35.63
N ILE A 898 34.00 31.25 -34.99
CA ILE A 898 34.45 32.60 -35.34
C ILE A 898 35.95 32.73 -35.05
N PHE A 899 36.69 33.32 -35.99
CA PHE A 899 38.14 33.54 -35.94
C PHE A 899 39.01 32.27 -35.96
N GLN A 900 38.45 31.10 -36.31
CA GLN A 900 39.25 29.88 -36.47
C GLN A 900 39.88 29.81 -37.87
N ARG A 901 41.17 29.48 -37.91
CA ARG A 901 41.96 29.27 -39.12
C ARG A 901 42.90 28.09 -38.92
N LEU A 902 42.97 27.20 -39.89
CA LEU A 902 43.86 26.02 -39.85
C LEU A 902 45.22 26.29 -40.51
N LEU A 903 45.32 27.34 -41.31
CA LEU A 903 46.50 27.68 -42.11
C LEU A 903 46.93 29.12 -41.86
N ARG A 904 48.23 29.37 -42.06
CA ARG A 904 48.85 30.67 -41.81
C ARG A 904 48.29 31.74 -42.74
N ALA A 905 48.27 32.97 -42.25
CA ALA A 905 47.70 34.09 -42.98
C ALA A 905 48.52 34.53 -44.19
N GLU A 906 49.83 34.33 -44.12
CA GLU A 906 50.77 34.57 -45.22
C GLU A 906 50.50 33.62 -46.40
N ASP A 907 50.13 32.37 -46.10
CA ASP A 907 49.91 31.35 -47.12
C ASP A 907 48.49 31.42 -47.70
N TYR A 908 47.46 31.69 -46.88
CA TYR A 908 46.06 31.67 -47.31
C TYR A 908 45.25 32.84 -46.70
N PRO A 909 45.02 33.95 -47.45
CA PRO A 909 44.40 35.18 -46.92
C PRO A 909 42.92 35.02 -46.57
N GLY A 910 42.49 35.41 -45.36
CA GLY A 910 41.07 35.35 -44.94
C GLY A 910 40.87 35.69 -43.46
N THR A 911 39.65 36.07 -43.08
CA THR A 911 39.29 36.61 -41.75
C THR A 911 38.98 35.53 -40.71
N GLY A 912 38.65 34.30 -41.14
CA GLY A 912 38.21 33.21 -40.25
C GLY A 912 36.75 33.34 -39.79
N VAL A 913 35.95 34.23 -40.40
CA VAL A 913 34.54 34.45 -40.04
C VAL A 913 33.58 33.83 -41.08
N GLY A 914 34.01 33.67 -42.35
CA GLY A 914 33.15 33.20 -43.44
C GLY A 914 32.44 31.86 -43.20
N LEU A 915 33.14 30.83 -42.70
CA LEU A 915 32.51 29.54 -42.38
C LEU A 915 31.57 29.63 -41.15
N ALA A 916 31.84 30.52 -40.20
CA ALA A 916 30.93 30.77 -39.09
C ALA A 916 29.62 31.42 -39.58
N ILE A 917 29.70 32.31 -40.57
CA ILE A 917 28.53 32.87 -41.27
C ILE A 917 27.75 31.74 -41.96
N VAL A 918 28.43 30.81 -42.65
CA VAL A 918 27.78 29.65 -43.29
C VAL A 918 27.00 28.82 -42.27
N ARG A 919 27.61 28.43 -41.14
CA ARG A 919 26.95 27.64 -40.10
C ARG A 919 25.75 28.37 -39.50
N LYS A 920 25.90 29.64 -39.16
CA LYS A 920 24.82 30.46 -38.59
C LYS A 920 23.66 30.61 -39.59
N ALA A 921 23.96 30.86 -40.86
CA ALA A 921 22.96 31.01 -41.92
C ALA A 921 22.12 29.73 -42.08
N MET A 922 22.78 28.57 -42.17
CA MET A 922 22.12 27.28 -42.31
C MET A 922 21.24 26.94 -41.10
N GLN A 923 21.75 27.14 -39.87
CA GLN A 923 20.96 26.93 -38.65
C GLN A 923 19.69 27.76 -38.61
N ARG A 924 19.78 29.04 -38.98
CA ARG A 924 18.60 29.92 -38.95
C ARG A 924 17.57 29.58 -40.03
N MET A 925 18.00 28.99 -41.15
CA MET A 925 17.10 28.44 -42.18
C MET A 925 16.53 27.05 -41.82
N GLY A 926 16.86 26.51 -40.63
CA GLY A 926 16.46 25.17 -40.22
C GLY A 926 17.21 24.04 -40.92
N GLY A 927 18.32 24.36 -41.60
CA GLY A 927 19.21 23.42 -42.28
C GLY A 927 20.48 23.11 -41.49
N ARG A 928 21.30 22.21 -42.04
CA ARG A 928 22.56 21.77 -41.43
C ARG A 928 23.71 21.95 -42.42
N VAL A 929 24.90 22.24 -41.90
CA VAL A 929 26.16 22.18 -42.67
C VAL A 929 27.16 21.29 -41.94
N TRP A 930 27.94 20.52 -42.70
CA TRP A 930 29.13 19.84 -42.23
C TRP A 930 30.16 19.75 -43.36
N ALA A 931 31.37 19.34 -43.02
CA ALA A 931 32.45 19.19 -43.98
C ALA A 931 33.12 17.83 -43.83
N GLU A 932 33.62 17.30 -44.95
CA GLU A 932 34.41 16.09 -45.06
C GLU A 932 35.67 16.44 -45.84
N SER A 933 36.86 16.08 -45.34
CA SER A 933 38.11 16.43 -46.00
C SER A 933 39.22 15.48 -45.60
N ALA A 934 40.24 15.37 -46.44
CA ALA A 934 41.50 14.74 -46.09
C ALA A 934 42.66 15.61 -46.62
N PRO A 935 43.77 15.75 -45.88
CA PRO A 935 44.92 16.52 -46.34
C PRO A 935 45.41 16.05 -47.71
N GLY A 936 45.50 16.97 -48.67
CA GLY A 936 45.91 16.75 -50.05
C GLY A 936 44.85 16.16 -50.99
N GLN A 937 43.62 15.92 -50.52
CA GLN A 937 42.52 15.35 -51.31
C GLN A 937 41.34 16.33 -51.49
N GLY A 938 41.50 17.58 -51.05
CA GLY A 938 40.45 18.59 -51.11
C GLY A 938 39.42 18.51 -49.97
N ALA A 939 38.38 19.34 -50.06
CA ALA A 939 37.31 19.42 -49.07
C ALA A 939 35.93 19.34 -49.72
N THR A 940 35.00 18.69 -49.03
CA THR A 940 33.59 18.59 -49.40
C THR A 940 32.76 19.26 -48.31
N PHE A 941 32.00 20.30 -48.68
CA PHE A 941 31.03 20.95 -47.79
C PHE A 941 29.63 20.52 -48.17
N ASN A 942 28.89 19.98 -47.21
CA ASN A 942 27.55 19.47 -47.40
C ASN A 942 26.53 20.39 -46.73
N LEU A 943 25.53 20.83 -47.49
CA LEU A 943 24.46 21.71 -47.05
C LEU A 943 23.12 20.98 -47.12
N GLU A 944 22.54 20.64 -45.98
CA GLU A 944 21.20 20.08 -45.89
C GLU A 944 20.18 21.22 -45.70
N ILE A 945 19.28 21.40 -46.67
CA ILE A 945 18.29 22.47 -46.71
C ILE A 945 16.88 21.85 -46.67
N PRO A 946 15.96 22.31 -45.81
CA PRO A 946 14.58 21.83 -45.79
C PRO A 946 13.85 22.06 -47.11
N ARG A 947 12.96 21.13 -47.48
CA ARG A 947 12.09 21.26 -48.66
C ARG A 947 10.91 22.21 -48.48
#